data_AF-A0A2N2JLG6-F1
#
_entry.id   AF-A0A2N2JLG6-F1
#
_cell.length_a   1.000
_cell.length_b   1.000
_cell.length_c   1.000
_cell.angle_alpha   90.00
_cell.angle_beta   90.00
_cell.angle_gamma   90.00
#
_symmetry.space_group_name_H-M   'P 1'
#
loop_
_entity.id
_entity.type
_entity.pdbx_description
1 polymer ?
#
loop_
_entity_poly.entity_id
_entity_poly.type
_entity_poly.pdbx_seq_one_letter_code
_entity_poly.pdbx_strand_id
1 'polypeptide(L)'
;MYTITRTERFSSQTFLWEVEAPDVARAALPGHFIMLRLHDGAERIPLTVADFDRERGTVTLVVQAVGKTTQEMMDGYGPGDAFQDFVGPLGQESHLDKVGHVVLVGGGLGVAPIFPQLRALKELGNRTTSIIGFRNQDLVFWEDRFADYSDELIVCTDDGSYGRQGFVTAALDEVLRQSPPPDLVIAIGPLPMMRACAEVSRPFAVPTVVSLNAIMVDGTGMCGSCRVTVDDAIRFACVDGPEFDAHKVDFAELMSRQRRFQGQEGVAMGDYRHVCEVKLQLFENEQRNYKKIKELQPHQTPMPERDATIRSRTFDEVNLGYSLQEALNEAERCIQCRKPTCVSGCPVSIDIPRFIRHLLVRDLTGALEVINESNTFPSVCGRVCPQESQCEAQCIIAKKVAPVAIGRLERFVGDHAARPTVTPPAIDPPLGQVAVVGSGPAGLACAADLAKAGAKVTIFEALHVVGGVLQYGIPSFRLPRETIAREIQKLRDLGVEILTNKVIGKTFTIAQLMGDMGYDAVFVGTGAGYPSFPGIPGEYAAQVYSANEFLTRVNLMGGDRFPFEDTPIHLGHRVCVIGAGNTAMDCLRVARRMGAEEVRCIYRRTEAEAPARIEELRHAKEEGITFHWLRSPTEIVVDAGANVTHLKTQVMRLGEPDASGRRKPIAVDGEFEVFEADAVIYALGTQANPIIAASTPGLATNRWGNIVADDTWQATSIPGVFAGGDIVTGGATVILAMGAGRRAAAGIERWLTTRHWPLSEEPPAPPVAAEVLAGHSCPKCKRPVDDEAGAYICCADALLTWSCTDCRKVYEGFAYPYGLCPACGGTLTAEHTPTAEGADAQAAVRHAMEIELGGMAFYGRGATRASDDRVRHLFASLREMEAGHLVTLSRRYHLDVASDAGVADGISPSQIAVYAGVDAPADDGVALVKLAVALEKRARAFFNGEGERFAPGSPERVLYQELAAEEQEHVDLLTTELARLVAGKPGLL
;
A
#
# COMPACT_ATOMS: atom_id res chain seq x y z
N MET A 1 29.36 -12.49 16.79
CA MET A 1 29.16 -11.06 16.54
C MET A 1 30.24 -10.31 17.31
N TYR A 2 30.83 -9.30 16.69
CA TYR A 2 31.97 -8.54 17.24
C TYR A 2 31.48 -7.15 17.63
N THR A 3 31.72 -6.75 18.89
CA THR A 3 31.13 -5.54 19.47
C THR A 3 32.14 -4.40 19.48
N ILE A 4 31.67 -3.20 19.16
CA ILE A 4 32.44 -1.97 19.25
C ILE A 4 32.42 -1.50 20.71
N THR A 5 33.56 -1.53 21.36
CA THR A 5 33.71 -1.12 22.78
C THR A 5 33.93 0.38 22.94
N ARG A 6 34.57 1.01 21.95
CA ARG A 6 34.86 2.45 21.95
C ARG A 6 34.91 2.98 20.53
N THR A 7 34.45 4.22 20.37
CA THR A 7 34.62 5.00 19.14
C THR A 7 35.21 6.36 19.46
N GLU A 8 36.07 6.87 18.58
CA GLU A 8 36.58 8.25 18.66
C GLU A 8 36.61 8.87 17.26
N ARG A 9 36.11 10.10 17.11
CA ARG A 9 36.14 10.81 15.82
C ARG A 9 37.27 11.84 15.86
N PHE A 10 38.28 11.66 15.03
CA PHE A 10 39.40 12.60 14.90
C PHE A 10 39.06 13.77 13.98
N SER A 11 38.25 13.53 12.94
CA SER A 11 37.82 14.56 11.99
C SER A 11 36.46 14.20 11.39
N SER A 12 35.99 15.00 10.42
CA SER A 12 34.79 14.71 9.63
C SER A 12 34.92 13.48 8.72
N GLN A 13 36.13 12.91 8.59
CA GLN A 13 36.41 11.77 7.71
C GLN A 13 37.22 10.67 8.38
N THR A 14 37.75 10.87 9.59
CA THR A 14 38.64 9.89 10.23
C THR A 14 38.15 9.58 11.63
N PHE A 15 38.03 8.30 11.93
CA PHE A 15 37.56 7.80 13.20
C PHE A 15 38.30 6.52 13.60
N LEU A 16 38.14 6.15 14.86
CA LEU A 16 38.70 4.97 15.47
C LEU A 16 37.58 4.11 16.04
N TRP A 17 37.73 2.79 15.89
CA TRP A 17 36.97 1.77 16.60
C TRP A 17 37.90 0.89 17.43
N GLU A 18 37.56 0.67 18.70
CA GLU A 18 38.08 -0.47 19.46
C GLU A 18 37.03 -1.58 19.43
N VAL A 19 37.38 -2.72 18.83
CA VAL A 19 36.51 -3.87 18.66
C VAL A 19 36.93 -4.97 19.62
N GLU A 20 35.99 -5.57 20.34
CA GLU A 20 36.22 -6.76 21.13
C GLU A 20 36.44 -7.98 20.22
N ALA A 21 37.68 -8.45 20.17
CA ALA A 21 38.10 -9.59 19.36
C ALA A 21 39.28 -10.31 20.04
N PRO A 22 39.06 -11.04 21.15
CA PRO A 22 40.14 -11.52 22.02
C PRO A 22 41.15 -12.44 21.33
N ASP A 23 40.68 -13.30 20.44
CA ASP A 23 41.55 -14.22 19.70
C ASP A 23 42.42 -13.47 18.69
N VAL A 24 41.86 -12.44 18.04
CA VAL A 24 42.59 -11.58 17.10
C VAL A 24 43.62 -10.74 17.84
N ALA A 25 43.23 -10.10 18.95
CA ALA A 25 44.11 -9.27 19.76
C ALA A 25 45.33 -10.06 20.28
N ARG A 26 45.13 -11.33 20.66
CA ARG A 26 46.20 -12.22 21.12
C ARG A 26 47.24 -12.49 20.04
N ALA A 27 46.79 -12.74 18.81
CA ALA A 27 47.63 -13.09 17.66
C ALA A 27 48.16 -11.88 16.88
N ALA A 28 47.58 -10.69 17.07
CA ALA A 28 47.96 -9.50 16.33
C ALA A 28 49.43 -9.09 16.58
N LEU A 29 50.06 -8.64 15.49
CA LEU A 29 51.43 -8.11 15.42
C LEU A 29 51.41 -6.88 14.48
N PRO A 30 52.40 -5.97 14.57
CA PRO A 30 52.56 -4.91 13.59
C PRO A 30 52.59 -5.47 12.16
N GLY A 31 51.96 -4.77 11.21
CA GLY A 31 51.86 -5.22 9.81
C GLY A 31 50.61 -6.05 9.49
N HIS A 32 49.93 -6.59 10.49
CA HIS A 32 48.68 -7.33 10.28
C HIS A 32 47.47 -6.44 9.96
N PHE A 33 46.52 -7.03 9.24
CA PHE A 33 45.21 -6.44 8.96
C PHE A 33 44.08 -7.43 9.26
N ILE A 34 42.85 -6.98 9.16
CA ILE A 34 41.64 -7.80 9.29
C ILE A 34 40.75 -7.62 8.06
N MET A 35 39.84 -8.56 7.84
CA MET A 35 38.72 -8.41 6.92
C MET A 35 37.42 -8.23 7.71
N LEU A 36 36.70 -7.15 7.46
CA LEU A 36 35.45 -6.82 8.13
C LEU A 36 34.27 -6.87 7.15
N ARG A 37 33.12 -7.39 7.59
CA ARG A 37 31.82 -7.24 6.91
C ARG A 37 30.76 -6.79 7.91
N LEU A 38 30.06 -5.70 7.58
CA LEU A 38 29.11 -5.05 8.48
C LEU A 38 27.85 -5.90 8.72
N HIS A 39 27.14 -6.22 7.64
CA HIS A 39 25.87 -6.93 7.65
C HIS A 39 25.75 -7.84 6.42
N ASP A 40 24.65 -8.60 6.31
CA ASP A 40 24.48 -9.50 5.19
C ASP A 40 24.32 -8.71 3.88
N GLY A 41 24.95 -9.20 2.80
CA GLY A 41 25.06 -8.46 1.54
C GLY A 41 26.03 -7.27 1.55
N ALA A 42 26.68 -6.92 2.67
CA ALA A 42 27.71 -5.87 2.70
C ALA A 42 29.04 -6.34 2.08
N GLU A 43 29.86 -5.37 1.67
CA GLU A 43 31.21 -5.62 1.18
C GLU A 43 32.13 -6.15 2.29
N ARG A 44 33.07 -7.03 1.93
CA ARG A 44 34.20 -7.39 2.79
C ARG A 44 35.35 -6.43 2.52
N ILE A 45 35.74 -5.66 3.52
CA ILE A 45 36.80 -4.65 3.39
C ILE A 45 38.03 -5.01 4.23
N PRO A 46 39.26 -4.80 3.72
CA PRO A 46 40.48 -4.90 4.51
C PRO A 46 40.65 -3.65 5.38
N LEU A 47 40.97 -3.83 6.66
CA LEU A 47 41.31 -2.73 7.58
C LEU A 47 42.57 -3.08 8.35
N THR A 48 43.55 -2.19 8.37
CA THR A 48 44.80 -2.44 9.08
C THR A 48 44.58 -2.40 10.59
N VAL A 49 45.28 -3.29 11.31
CA VAL A 49 45.33 -3.25 12.77
C VAL A 49 46.21 -2.07 13.20
N ALA A 50 45.60 -1.02 13.73
CA ALA A 50 46.30 0.19 14.15
C ALA A 50 46.89 0.05 15.57
N ASP A 51 46.24 -0.72 16.43
CA ASP A 51 46.77 -1.11 17.75
C ASP A 51 46.02 -2.36 18.26
N PHE A 52 46.47 -2.94 19.36
CA PHE A 52 45.77 -4.05 20.02
C PHE A 52 46.13 -4.11 21.51
N ASP A 53 45.18 -4.57 22.32
CA ASP A 53 45.35 -4.78 23.75
C ASP A 53 45.00 -6.24 24.08
N ARG A 54 46.00 -7.01 24.52
CA ARG A 54 45.86 -8.44 24.81
C ARG A 54 45.13 -8.71 26.13
N GLU A 55 45.18 -7.77 27.08
CA GLU A 55 44.51 -7.92 28.38
C GLU A 55 43.02 -7.58 28.25
N ARG A 56 42.71 -6.49 27.54
CA ARG A 56 41.32 -6.11 27.23
C ARG A 56 40.70 -6.96 26.12
N GLY A 57 41.51 -7.67 25.34
CA GLY A 57 41.06 -8.49 24.21
C GLY A 57 40.53 -7.65 23.04
N THR A 58 41.03 -6.43 22.86
CA THR A 58 40.51 -5.48 21.86
C THR A 58 41.50 -5.21 20.73
N VAL A 59 40.97 -5.01 19.54
CA VAL A 59 41.72 -4.57 18.35
C VAL A 59 41.28 -3.16 17.99
N THR A 60 42.25 -2.27 17.77
CA THR A 60 42.02 -0.88 17.39
C THR A 60 42.15 -0.74 15.89
N LEU A 61 41.12 -0.19 15.26
CA LEU A 61 41.06 0.17 13.85
C LEU A 61 41.00 1.68 13.74
N VAL A 62 41.79 2.27 12.85
CA VAL A 62 41.62 3.66 12.43
C VAL A 62 41.21 3.65 10.97
N VAL A 63 40.12 4.34 10.67
CA VAL A 63 39.44 4.25 9.38
C VAL A 63 39.20 5.64 8.84
N GLN A 64 39.41 5.81 7.53
CA GLN A 64 38.99 6.99 6.80
C GLN A 64 37.73 6.69 5.97
N ALA A 65 36.68 7.48 6.18
CA ALA A 65 35.43 7.42 5.44
C ALA A 65 35.62 7.98 4.01
N VAL A 66 35.89 7.08 3.06
CA VAL A 66 36.15 7.40 1.64
C VAL A 66 35.22 6.67 0.68
N GLY A 67 34.66 5.53 1.08
CA GLY A 67 33.76 4.70 0.29
C GLY A 67 32.44 4.45 1.04
N LYS A 68 31.46 3.85 0.36
CA LYS A 68 30.11 3.61 0.93
C LYS A 68 30.21 2.88 2.28
N THR A 69 30.98 1.79 2.32
CA THR A 69 31.10 0.95 3.52
C THR A 69 31.75 1.70 4.68
N THR A 70 32.83 2.45 4.45
CA THR A 70 33.50 3.20 5.53
C THR A 70 32.72 4.44 5.96
N GLN A 71 31.90 5.02 5.09
CA GLN A 71 30.94 6.06 5.45
C GLN A 71 29.81 5.50 6.34
N GLU A 72 29.27 4.34 5.97
CA GLU A 72 28.27 3.62 6.78
C GLU A 72 28.79 3.23 8.16
N MET A 73 30.05 2.79 8.26
CA MET A 73 30.71 2.60 9.55
C MET A 73 30.65 3.88 10.39
N MET A 74 31.08 5.01 9.83
CA MET A 74 31.15 6.27 10.59
C MET A 74 29.78 6.79 11.03
N ASP A 75 28.76 6.65 10.18
CA ASP A 75 27.44 7.25 10.38
C ASP A 75 26.47 6.33 11.16
N GLY A 76 26.60 5.01 10.98
CA GLY A 76 25.60 4.04 11.41
C GLY A 76 25.96 3.19 12.62
N TYR A 77 27.20 3.27 13.13
CA TYR A 77 27.69 2.43 14.21
C TYR A 77 28.37 3.24 15.31
N GLY A 78 28.12 2.86 16.56
CA GLY A 78 28.69 3.44 17.78
C GLY A 78 29.06 2.38 18.83
N PRO A 79 29.48 2.81 20.03
CA PRO A 79 29.78 1.89 21.13
C PRO A 79 28.55 1.07 21.52
N GLY A 80 28.74 -0.25 21.65
CA GLY A 80 27.67 -1.21 21.94
C GLY A 80 27.10 -1.90 20.71
N ASP A 81 27.25 -1.32 19.53
CA ASP A 81 26.82 -1.96 18.29
C ASP A 81 27.73 -3.14 17.93
N ALA A 82 27.17 -4.12 17.24
CA ALA A 82 27.88 -5.28 16.77
C ALA A 82 27.68 -5.48 15.27
N PHE A 83 28.66 -6.09 14.63
CA PHE A 83 28.62 -6.41 13.21
C PHE A 83 28.91 -7.90 12.95
N GLN A 84 28.65 -8.32 11.72
CA GLN A 84 28.50 -9.73 11.39
C GLN A 84 29.83 -10.49 11.40
N ASP A 85 30.83 -10.03 10.63
CA ASP A 85 32.06 -10.78 10.42
C ASP A 85 33.33 -9.96 10.66
N PHE A 86 34.31 -10.59 11.32
CA PHE A 86 35.63 -10.04 11.60
C PHE A 86 36.67 -11.16 11.51
N VAL A 87 37.52 -11.14 10.50
CA VAL A 87 38.50 -12.20 10.24
C VAL A 87 39.90 -11.63 10.34
N GLY A 88 40.72 -12.20 11.22
CA GLY A 88 42.16 -11.97 11.26
C GLY A 88 42.83 -12.46 12.54
N PRO A 89 44.06 -12.01 12.82
CA PRO A 89 44.87 -11.18 11.94
C PRO A 89 45.23 -11.91 10.63
N LEU A 90 45.42 -11.16 9.56
CA LEU A 90 45.84 -11.62 8.23
C LEU A 90 47.06 -10.81 7.76
N GLY A 91 47.71 -11.31 6.71
CA GLY A 91 48.98 -10.76 6.22
C GLY A 91 50.18 -11.40 6.89
N GLN A 92 51.35 -10.78 6.70
CA GLN A 92 52.60 -11.11 7.37
C GLN A 92 52.90 -10.04 8.40
N GLU A 93 53.54 -10.40 9.51
CA GLU A 93 54.07 -9.44 10.45
C GLU A 93 55.17 -8.56 9.82
N SER A 94 55.28 -7.31 10.27
CA SER A 94 56.38 -6.42 9.89
C SER A 94 57.71 -7.00 10.36
N HIS A 95 58.72 -6.94 9.50
CA HIS A 95 60.08 -7.37 9.84
C HIS A 95 60.80 -6.25 10.61
N LEU A 96 60.84 -6.34 11.95
CA LEU A 96 61.34 -5.29 12.82
C LEU A 96 62.59 -5.77 13.59
N ASP A 97 63.76 -5.22 13.22
CA ASP A 97 65.06 -5.53 13.82
C ASP A 97 65.75 -4.28 14.42
N LYS A 98 66.78 -4.48 15.22
CA LYS A 98 67.68 -3.39 15.64
C LYS A 98 68.70 -3.10 14.54
N VAL A 99 68.44 -2.06 13.76
CA VAL A 99 69.24 -1.67 12.57
C VAL A 99 70.04 -0.39 12.75
N GLY A 100 69.67 0.48 13.69
CA GLY A 100 70.36 1.76 13.93
C GLY A 100 69.39 2.93 13.93
N HIS A 101 69.40 3.74 12.87
CA HIS A 101 68.51 4.88 12.68
C HIS A 101 67.41 4.54 11.66
N VAL A 102 66.15 4.57 12.10
CA VAL A 102 64.98 4.32 11.25
C VAL A 102 64.15 5.57 11.06
N VAL A 103 63.77 5.86 9.83
CA VAL A 103 62.82 6.94 9.49
C VAL A 103 61.46 6.35 9.15
N LEU A 104 60.42 6.76 9.87
CA LEU A 104 59.04 6.31 9.64
C LEU A 104 58.20 7.44 9.06
N VAL A 105 57.71 7.26 7.84
CA VAL A 105 56.98 8.28 7.07
C VAL A 105 55.51 7.90 6.93
N GLY A 106 54.63 8.59 7.65
CA GLY A 106 53.19 8.36 7.64
C GLY A 106 52.40 9.44 6.92
N GLY A 107 51.62 9.07 5.90
CA GLY A 107 50.74 10.01 5.19
C GLY A 107 49.27 9.79 5.50
N GLY A 108 48.60 10.78 6.10
CA GLY A 108 47.18 10.73 6.42
C GLY A 108 46.84 9.51 7.27
N LEU A 109 45.97 8.62 6.74
CA LEU A 109 45.61 7.37 7.43
C LEU A 109 46.81 6.44 7.67
N GLY A 110 47.88 6.56 6.89
CA GLY A 110 49.11 5.76 7.04
C GLY A 110 49.87 5.98 8.35
N VAL A 111 49.53 7.04 9.10
CA VAL A 111 50.04 7.28 10.47
C VAL A 111 49.60 6.17 11.43
N ALA A 112 48.37 5.68 11.30
CA ALA A 112 47.81 4.66 12.19
C ALA A 112 48.54 3.30 12.12
N PRO A 113 48.79 2.70 10.93
CA PRO A 113 49.52 1.44 10.83
C PRO A 113 51.04 1.57 11.08
N ILE A 114 51.61 2.78 11.00
CA ILE A 114 53.01 3.02 11.35
C ILE A 114 53.24 3.02 12.85
N PHE A 115 52.30 3.54 13.63
CA PHE A 115 52.43 3.65 15.08
C PHE A 115 52.88 2.35 15.79
N PRO A 116 52.27 1.17 15.54
CA PRO A 116 52.72 -0.07 16.17
C PRO A 116 54.15 -0.48 15.77
N GLN A 117 54.61 -0.11 14.56
CA GLN A 117 55.98 -0.34 14.11
C GLN A 117 56.96 0.62 14.78
N LEU A 118 56.60 1.91 14.92
CA LEU A 118 57.39 2.91 15.65
C LEU A 118 57.64 2.44 17.09
N ARG A 119 56.58 2.06 17.80
CA ARG A 119 56.66 1.56 19.18
C ARG A 119 57.62 0.37 19.29
N ALA A 120 57.43 -0.65 18.45
CA ALA A 120 58.27 -1.84 18.48
C ALA A 120 59.75 -1.55 18.12
N LEU A 121 60.02 -0.71 17.12
CA LEU A 121 61.39 -0.34 16.75
C LEU A 121 62.09 0.48 17.83
N LYS A 122 61.35 1.36 18.52
CA LYS A 122 61.86 2.13 19.65
C LYS A 122 62.20 1.22 20.83
N GLU A 123 61.33 0.26 21.15
CA GLU A 123 61.54 -0.74 22.20
C GLU A 123 62.74 -1.67 21.92
N LEU A 124 63.02 -1.96 20.64
CA LEU A 124 64.23 -2.66 20.21
C LEU A 124 65.52 -1.82 20.33
N GLY A 125 65.39 -0.53 20.64
CA GLY A 125 66.50 0.39 20.89
C GLY A 125 67.08 1.04 19.63
N ASN A 126 66.27 1.21 18.58
CA ASN A 126 66.64 2.03 17.43
C ASN A 126 66.49 3.54 17.74
N ARG A 127 67.27 4.38 17.05
CA ARG A 127 66.98 5.82 16.94
C ARG A 127 65.85 5.97 15.92
N THR A 128 64.81 6.72 16.26
CA THR A 128 63.60 6.84 15.43
C THR A 128 63.32 8.29 15.07
N THR A 129 63.22 8.57 13.78
CA THR A 129 62.72 9.86 13.26
C THR A 129 61.38 9.62 12.59
N SER A 130 60.32 10.26 13.08
CA SER A 130 58.99 10.13 12.48
C SER A 130 58.64 11.37 11.68
N ILE A 131 58.14 11.16 10.47
CA ILE A 131 57.67 12.21 9.58
C ILE A 131 56.20 11.92 9.29
N ILE A 132 55.28 12.67 9.89
CA ILE A 132 53.84 12.50 9.68
C ILE A 132 53.27 13.65 8.87
N GLY A 133 52.47 13.33 7.85
CA GLY A 133 51.97 14.28 6.86
C GLY A 133 50.46 14.29 6.74
N PHE A 134 49.87 15.48 6.75
CA PHE A 134 48.43 15.69 6.58
C PHE A 134 48.14 16.80 5.57
N ARG A 135 46.90 16.89 5.07
CA ARG A 135 46.54 17.99 4.16
C ARG A 135 46.44 19.33 4.90
N ASN A 136 45.94 19.30 6.14
CA ASN A 136 45.74 20.46 7.01
C ASN A 136 45.70 20.04 8.48
N GLN A 137 45.65 21.02 9.39
CA GLN A 137 45.64 20.84 10.84
C GLN A 137 44.46 19.99 11.34
N ASP A 138 43.27 20.14 10.76
CA ASP A 138 42.05 19.45 11.21
C ASP A 138 42.07 17.93 11.00
N LEU A 139 43.04 17.43 10.24
CA LEU A 139 43.23 16.00 9.98
C LEU A 139 44.35 15.38 10.84
N VAL A 140 45.11 16.19 11.59
CA VAL A 140 46.21 15.71 12.42
C VAL A 140 45.64 14.88 13.58
N PHE A 141 46.13 13.66 13.74
CA PHE A 141 45.78 12.79 14.87
C PHE A 141 47.02 12.02 15.36
N TRP A 142 46.99 11.61 16.63
CA TRP A 142 48.04 10.81 17.28
C TRP A 142 49.45 11.44 17.30
N GLU A 143 49.56 12.76 17.16
CA GLU A 143 50.84 13.47 17.32
C GLU A 143 51.49 13.19 18.68
N ASP A 144 50.72 13.32 19.77
CA ASP A 144 51.20 13.04 21.13
C ASP A 144 51.72 11.61 21.27
N ARG A 145 51.01 10.64 20.67
CA ARG A 145 51.43 9.23 20.69
C ARG A 145 52.75 9.03 19.94
N PHE A 146 52.94 9.71 18.82
CA PHE A 146 54.20 9.65 18.09
C PHE A 146 55.34 10.29 18.90
N ALA A 147 55.09 11.44 19.52
CA ALA A 147 56.09 12.14 20.34
C ALA A 147 56.64 11.27 21.48
N ASP A 148 55.82 10.39 22.06
CA ASP A 148 56.24 9.46 23.13
C ASP A 148 57.29 8.43 22.68
N TYR A 149 57.34 8.07 21.39
CA TYR A 149 58.21 7.01 20.88
C TYR A 149 59.25 7.49 19.85
N SER A 150 59.10 8.70 19.30
CA SER A 150 60.06 9.29 18.36
C SER A 150 61.20 10.02 19.08
N ASP A 151 62.45 9.85 18.63
CA ASP A 151 63.56 10.72 19.05
C ASP A 151 63.49 12.10 18.38
N GLU A 152 62.90 12.13 17.18
CA GLU A 152 62.63 13.34 16.41
C GLU A 152 61.28 13.17 15.70
N LEU A 153 60.37 14.12 15.89
CA LEU A 153 59.06 14.14 15.24
C LEU A 153 58.94 15.37 14.34
N ILE A 154 58.67 15.14 13.07
CA ILE A 154 58.43 16.17 12.06
C ILE A 154 56.99 16.04 11.59
N VAL A 155 56.17 17.03 11.91
CA VAL A 155 54.78 17.13 11.43
C VAL A 155 54.74 18.04 10.21
N CYS A 156 54.20 17.55 9.09
CA CYS A 156 54.06 18.28 7.84
C CYS A 156 52.58 18.49 7.50
N THR A 157 52.22 19.69 7.05
CA THR A 157 50.92 19.97 6.42
C THR A 157 51.09 20.54 5.01
N ASP A 158 50.30 20.04 4.06
CA ASP A 158 50.37 20.47 2.65
C ASP A 158 50.08 21.98 2.51
N ASP A 159 49.11 22.49 3.27
CA ASP A 159 48.68 23.90 3.25
C ASP A 159 49.47 24.81 4.21
N GLY A 160 50.33 24.25 5.07
CA GLY A 160 51.10 24.98 6.08
C GLY A 160 50.29 25.44 7.30
N SER A 161 49.08 24.91 7.50
CA SER A 161 48.23 25.24 8.65
C SER A 161 48.81 24.79 9.99
N TYR A 162 49.66 23.75 10.02
CA TYR A 162 50.30 23.25 11.24
C TYR A 162 51.66 22.60 10.97
N GLY A 163 52.59 22.73 11.92
CA GLY A 163 53.94 22.19 11.78
C GLY A 163 54.69 22.81 10.59
N ARG A 164 55.34 21.95 9.81
CA ARG A 164 56.10 22.34 8.63
C ARG A 164 55.22 22.37 7.38
N GLN A 165 55.30 23.45 6.60
CA GLN A 165 54.63 23.52 5.31
C GLN A 165 55.30 22.61 4.26
N GLY A 166 54.49 21.82 3.54
CA GLY A 166 54.90 21.04 2.38
C GLY A 166 54.83 19.52 2.57
N PHE A 167 55.28 18.77 1.56
CA PHE A 167 55.18 17.31 1.55
C PHE A 167 56.20 16.62 2.47
N VAL A 168 55.83 15.47 3.03
CA VAL A 168 56.71 14.61 3.84
C VAL A 168 57.99 14.20 3.13
N THR A 169 57.99 14.15 1.79
CA THR A 169 59.16 13.80 0.99
C THR A 169 60.27 14.85 1.03
N ALA A 170 59.92 16.13 1.23
CA ALA A 170 60.92 17.18 1.42
C ALA A 170 61.61 17.04 2.79
N ALA A 171 60.84 16.73 3.83
CA ALA A 171 61.38 16.43 5.15
C ALA A 171 62.25 15.15 5.12
N LEU A 172 61.82 14.12 4.38
CA LEU A 172 62.57 12.89 4.20
C LEU A 172 63.92 13.14 3.51
N ASP A 173 63.97 13.94 2.43
CA ASP A 173 65.21 14.31 1.74
C ASP A 173 66.21 15.00 2.68
N GLU A 174 65.74 15.87 3.57
CA GLU A 174 66.61 16.52 4.56
C GLU A 174 67.19 15.55 5.58
N VAL A 175 66.38 14.61 6.09
CA VAL A 175 66.85 13.57 7.01
C VAL A 175 67.85 12.64 6.31
N LEU A 176 67.62 12.30 5.04
CA LEU A 176 68.54 11.48 4.23
C LEU A 176 69.88 12.16 3.95
N ARG A 177 69.93 13.49 3.96
CA ARG A 177 71.16 14.28 3.81
C ARG A 177 71.96 14.42 5.11
N GLN A 178 71.41 14.02 6.25
CA GLN A 178 72.16 14.00 7.51
C GLN A 178 73.34 13.02 7.43
N SER A 179 74.36 13.23 8.26
CA SER A 179 75.53 12.35 8.32
C SER A 179 75.67 11.76 9.72
N PRO A 180 75.60 10.42 9.89
CA PRO A 180 75.29 9.42 8.84
C PRO A 180 73.82 9.49 8.37
N PRO A 181 73.51 9.01 7.15
CA PRO A 181 72.13 8.85 6.69
C PRO A 181 71.41 7.75 7.51
N PRO A 182 70.07 7.69 7.48
CA PRO A 182 69.33 6.62 8.14
C PRO A 182 69.59 5.24 7.51
N ASP A 183 69.49 4.20 8.32
CA ASP A 183 69.74 2.81 7.94
C ASP A 183 68.50 2.15 7.28
N LEU A 184 67.30 2.66 7.56
CA LEU A 184 66.04 2.14 7.03
C LEU A 184 64.98 3.24 6.93
N VAL A 185 64.20 3.24 5.85
CA VAL A 185 62.99 4.05 5.71
C VAL A 185 61.78 3.13 5.63
N ILE A 186 60.74 3.42 6.41
CA ILE A 186 59.43 2.76 6.32
C ILE A 186 58.41 3.83 5.94
N ALA A 187 57.74 3.68 4.80
CA ALA A 187 56.77 4.66 4.31
C ALA A 187 55.40 4.01 4.13
N ILE A 188 54.37 4.54 4.80
CA ILE A 188 52.99 4.06 4.69
C ILE A 188 52.05 5.24 4.50
N GLY A 189 51.23 5.16 3.45
CA GLY A 189 50.27 6.20 3.12
C GLY A 189 49.71 6.03 1.71
N PRO A 190 49.23 7.11 1.06
CA PRO A 190 48.76 7.05 -0.31
C PRO A 190 49.84 6.54 -1.29
N LEU A 191 49.45 5.74 -2.29
CA LEU A 191 50.40 5.21 -3.30
C LEU A 191 51.33 6.28 -3.91
N PRO A 192 50.86 7.50 -4.28
CA PRO A 192 51.74 8.53 -4.82
C PRO A 192 52.81 8.98 -3.83
N MET A 193 52.48 9.04 -2.53
CA MET A 193 53.43 9.39 -1.48
C MET A 193 54.47 8.29 -1.30
N MET A 194 54.04 7.03 -1.20
CA MET A 194 54.95 5.89 -1.06
C MET A 194 55.91 5.78 -2.25
N ARG A 195 55.42 5.98 -3.47
CA ARG A 195 56.26 6.08 -4.67
C ARG A 195 57.28 7.21 -4.55
N ALA A 196 56.85 8.39 -4.10
CA ALA A 196 57.74 9.53 -3.97
C ALA A 196 58.81 9.31 -2.88
N CYS A 197 58.48 8.65 -1.77
CA CYS A 197 59.45 8.22 -0.76
C CYS A 197 60.48 7.23 -1.33
N ALA A 198 60.06 6.28 -2.16
CA ALA A 198 60.97 5.36 -2.86
C ALA A 198 61.95 6.12 -3.79
N GLU A 199 61.44 7.06 -4.59
CA GLU A 199 62.31 7.83 -5.50
C GLU A 199 63.25 8.80 -4.77
N VAL A 200 62.84 9.37 -3.63
CA VAL A 200 63.68 10.28 -2.83
C VAL A 200 64.81 9.52 -2.10
N SER A 201 64.55 8.30 -1.64
CA SER A 201 65.55 7.47 -0.93
C SER A 201 66.54 6.76 -1.87
N ARG A 202 66.14 6.52 -3.13
CA ARG A 202 66.93 5.77 -4.11
C ARG A 202 68.37 6.29 -4.32
N PRO A 203 68.64 7.61 -4.44
CA PRO A 203 70.00 8.12 -4.64
C PRO A 203 70.93 7.90 -3.44
N PHE A 204 70.37 7.72 -2.25
CA PHE A 204 71.11 7.50 -1.01
C PHE A 204 71.38 6.02 -0.73
N ALA A 205 70.85 5.12 -1.57
CA ALA A 205 70.93 3.67 -1.41
C ALA A 205 70.43 3.16 -0.04
N VAL A 206 69.48 3.87 0.56
CA VAL A 206 68.85 3.49 1.84
C VAL A 206 67.72 2.48 1.57
N PRO A 207 67.73 1.31 2.24
CA PRO A 207 66.61 0.36 2.19
C PRO A 207 65.29 1.05 2.53
N THR A 208 64.27 0.86 1.68
CA THR A 208 62.97 1.51 1.86
C THR A 208 61.85 0.48 1.73
N VAL A 209 61.02 0.39 2.75
CA VAL A 209 59.87 -0.51 2.83
C VAL A 209 58.58 0.30 2.69
N VAL A 210 57.63 -0.22 1.92
CA VAL A 210 56.28 0.36 1.78
C VAL A 210 55.22 -0.68 2.08
N SER A 211 54.18 -0.28 2.81
CA SER A 211 53.01 -1.12 3.07
C SER A 211 51.89 -0.82 2.06
N LEU A 212 51.66 -1.73 1.12
CA LEU A 212 50.76 -1.57 -0.01
C LEU A 212 49.30 -1.83 0.38
N ASN A 213 48.44 -0.83 0.21
CA ASN A 213 46.98 -0.98 0.33
C ASN A 213 46.37 -1.43 -1.02
N ALA A 214 46.63 -2.66 -1.44
CA ALA A 214 46.03 -3.23 -2.66
C ALA A 214 44.54 -3.57 -2.46
N ILE A 215 43.75 -3.65 -3.54
CA ILE A 215 42.34 -4.10 -3.44
C ILE A 215 42.31 -5.57 -3.01
N MET A 216 41.76 -5.85 -1.83
CA MET A 216 41.62 -7.20 -1.25
C MET A 216 40.14 -7.59 -1.12
N VAL A 217 39.84 -8.87 -1.36
CA VAL A 217 38.46 -9.41 -1.26
C VAL A 217 38.37 -10.50 -0.20
N ASP A 218 39.25 -11.50 -0.27
CA ASP A 218 39.26 -12.62 0.70
C ASP A 218 40.26 -12.42 1.84
N GLY A 219 41.40 -11.76 1.56
CA GLY A 219 42.48 -11.51 2.52
C GLY A 219 43.45 -12.69 2.71
N THR A 220 43.22 -13.82 2.03
CA THR A 220 43.97 -15.08 2.18
C THR A 220 44.65 -15.54 0.87
N GLY A 221 44.63 -14.70 -0.17
CA GLY A 221 45.28 -14.95 -1.46
C GLY A 221 44.45 -15.75 -2.47
N MET A 222 43.29 -16.31 -2.07
CA MET A 222 42.49 -17.16 -2.94
C MET A 222 41.95 -16.43 -4.17
N CYS A 223 41.61 -15.15 -4.06
CA CYS A 223 41.01 -14.41 -5.19
C CYS A 223 42.03 -13.79 -6.16
N GLY A 224 43.29 -13.62 -5.73
CA GLY A 224 44.33 -12.93 -6.51
C GLY A 224 44.05 -11.45 -6.85
N SER A 225 43.10 -10.80 -6.17
CA SER A 225 42.80 -9.37 -6.36
C SER A 225 43.93 -8.47 -5.89
N CYS A 226 44.55 -8.85 -4.76
CA CYS A 226 45.61 -8.11 -4.07
C CYS A 226 46.97 -8.18 -4.79
N ARG A 227 47.01 -8.71 -6.02
CA ARG A 227 48.25 -8.91 -6.76
C ARG A 227 48.93 -7.60 -7.16
N VAL A 228 50.25 -7.63 -7.12
CA VAL A 228 51.17 -6.56 -7.48
C VAL A 228 52.45 -7.18 -8.05
N THR A 229 53.04 -6.55 -9.08
CA THR A 229 54.37 -6.94 -9.56
C THR A 229 55.45 -6.33 -8.67
N VAL A 230 56.30 -7.18 -8.10
CA VAL A 230 57.46 -6.80 -7.29
C VAL A 230 58.65 -7.62 -7.77
N ASP A 231 59.74 -6.96 -8.16
CA ASP A 231 60.95 -7.62 -8.66
C ASP A 231 60.67 -8.52 -9.88
N ASP A 232 59.91 -8.01 -10.85
CA ASP A 232 59.46 -8.73 -12.06
C ASP A 232 58.65 -10.02 -11.79
N ALA A 233 58.18 -10.22 -10.55
CA ALA A 233 57.35 -11.36 -10.16
C ALA A 233 56.01 -10.91 -9.57
N ILE A 234 54.95 -11.67 -9.86
CA ILE A 234 53.63 -11.43 -9.26
C ILE A 234 53.66 -11.88 -7.81
N ARG A 235 53.34 -10.96 -6.90
CA ARG A 235 53.16 -11.17 -5.47
C ARG A 235 51.74 -10.81 -5.04
N PHE A 236 51.29 -11.34 -3.91
CA PHE A 236 49.98 -11.11 -3.32
C PHE A 236 50.14 -10.34 -2.01
N ALA A 237 49.79 -9.05 -1.99
CA ALA A 237 49.94 -8.20 -0.81
C ALA A 237 49.24 -8.73 0.46
N CYS A 238 48.23 -9.59 0.29
CA CYS A 238 47.47 -10.17 1.38
C CYS A 238 48.12 -11.42 2.01
N VAL A 239 49.09 -12.07 1.36
CA VAL A 239 49.72 -13.32 1.85
C VAL A 239 51.24 -13.27 1.83
N ASP A 240 51.83 -12.67 0.79
CA ASP A 240 53.27 -12.43 0.70
C ASP A 240 53.72 -11.27 1.61
N GLY A 241 52.77 -10.62 2.29
CA GLY A 241 52.97 -9.49 3.20
C GLY A 241 52.53 -8.17 2.56
N PRO A 242 51.86 -7.26 3.29
CA PRO A 242 51.53 -5.97 2.71
C PRO A 242 52.79 -5.12 2.49
N GLU A 243 53.89 -5.43 3.19
CA GLU A 243 55.17 -4.74 3.13
C GLU A 243 56.10 -5.29 2.05
N PHE A 244 56.59 -4.41 1.17
CA PHE A 244 57.52 -4.75 0.11
C PHE A 244 58.67 -3.75 0.01
N ASP A 245 59.78 -4.16 -0.59
CA ASP A 245 60.86 -3.26 -1.01
C ASP A 245 60.31 -2.24 -2.03
N ALA A 246 60.25 -0.99 -1.60
CA ALA A 246 59.66 0.11 -2.35
C ALA A 246 60.37 0.33 -3.69
N HIS A 247 61.65 0.00 -3.79
CA HIS A 247 62.44 0.20 -5.01
C HIS A 247 62.11 -0.80 -6.11
N LYS A 248 61.41 -1.89 -5.77
CA LYS A 248 61.07 -3.02 -6.64
C LYS A 248 59.59 -3.11 -7.02
N VAL A 249 58.74 -2.26 -6.45
CA VAL A 249 57.29 -2.26 -6.69
C VAL A 249 56.95 -1.57 -8.01
N ASP A 250 56.13 -2.21 -8.86
CA ASP A 250 55.48 -1.52 -9.98
C ASP A 250 54.29 -0.68 -9.49
N PHE A 251 54.59 0.56 -9.09
CA PHE A 251 53.56 1.51 -8.66
C PHE A 251 52.58 1.89 -9.77
N ALA A 252 53.01 1.87 -11.04
CA ALA A 252 52.16 2.27 -12.16
C ALA A 252 51.06 1.23 -12.41
N GLU A 253 51.42 -0.05 -12.40
CA GLU A 253 50.46 -1.16 -12.41
C GLU A 253 49.50 -1.05 -11.23
N LEU A 254 50.03 -0.94 -10.01
CA LEU A 254 49.21 -0.94 -8.79
C LEU A 254 48.22 0.24 -8.76
N MET A 255 48.64 1.44 -9.15
CA MET A 255 47.77 2.61 -9.24
C MET A 255 46.67 2.42 -10.30
N SER A 256 46.99 1.81 -11.45
CA SER A 256 45.98 1.50 -12.47
C SER A 256 44.94 0.52 -11.93
N ARG A 257 45.39 -0.53 -11.24
CA ARG A 257 44.54 -1.56 -10.63
C ARG A 257 43.60 -0.98 -9.56
N GLN A 258 44.06 -0.04 -8.74
CA GLN A 258 43.22 0.61 -7.73
C GLN A 258 42.06 1.41 -8.33
N ARG A 259 42.19 1.94 -9.55
CA ARG A 259 41.15 2.79 -10.15
C ARG A 259 40.02 2.02 -10.83
N ARG A 260 40.12 0.70 -10.96
CA ARG A 260 39.20 -0.09 -11.80
C ARG A 260 37.73 -0.09 -11.37
N PHE A 261 37.43 0.27 -10.12
CA PHE A 261 36.07 0.30 -9.57
C PHE A 261 35.55 1.69 -9.22
N GLN A 262 36.27 2.77 -9.59
CA GLN A 262 35.88 4.14 -9.25
C GLN A 262 34.45 4.50 -9.71
N GLY A 263 34.02 3.99 -10.86
CA GLY A 263 32.66 4.21 -11.35
C GLY A 263 31.60 3.56 -10.47
N GLN A 264 31.80 2.29 -10.09
CA GLN A 264 30.90 1.52 -9.24
C GLN A 264 30.86 2.08 -7.81
N GLU A 265 32.00 2.48 -7.26
CA GLU A 265 32.10 3.15 -5.95
C GLU A 265 31.31 4.47 -5.93
N GLY A 266 31.39 5.25 -7.02
CA GLY A 266 30.60 6.47 -7.19
C GLY A 266 29.10 6.22 -7.19
N VAL A 267 28.64 5.17 -7.89
CA VAL A 267 27.22 4.77 -7.90
C VAL A 267 26.77 4.34 -6.50
N ALA A 268 27.53 3.47 -5.83
CA ALA A 268 27.20 2.98 -4.50
C ALA A 268 27.16 4.11 -3.45
N MET A 269 28.10 5.07 -3.53
CA MET A 269 28.10 6.24 -2.66
C MET A 269 26.93 7.18 -2.94
N GLY A 270 26.62 7.44 -4.22
CA GLY A 270 25.48 8.28 -4.60
C GLY A 270 24.15 7.70 -4.11
N ASP A 271 23.98 6.40 -4.26
CA ASP A 271 22.83 5.65 -3.78
C ASP A 271 22.73 5.64 -2.24
N TYR A 272 23.83 5.38 -1.53
CA TYR A 272 23.86 5.46 -0.06
C TYR A 272 23.47 6.85 0.45
N ARG A 273 24.01 7.91 -0.17
CA ARG A 273 23.67 9.30 0.18
C ARG A 273 22.19 9.60 -0.08
N HIS A 274 21.65 9.15 -1.22
CA HIS A 274 20.23 9.29 -1.54
C HIS A 274 19.36 8.61 -0.47
N VAL A 275 19.68 7.38 -0.09
CA VAL A 275 18.94 6.66 0.97
C VAL A 275 19.04 7.38 2.31
N CYS A 276 20.23 7.88 2.69
CA CYS A 276 20.41 8.66 3.92
C CYS A 276 19.60 9.95 3.90
N GLU A 277 19.58 10.67 2.77
CA GLU A 277 18.79 11.89 2.60
C GLU A 277 17.29 11.58 2.68
N VAL A 278 16.82 10.54 2.02
CA VAL A 278 15.42 10.10 2.08
C VAL A 278 15.05 9.69 3.51
N LYS A 279 15.94 8.98 4.22
CA LYS A 279 15.74 8.62 5.63
C LYS A 279 15.62 9.87 6.49
N LEU A 280 16.53 10.83 6.36
CA LEU A 280 16.48 12.10 7.08
C LEU A 280 15.17 12.85 6.79
N GLN A 281 14.81 13.01 5.51
CA GLN A 281 13.61 13.73 5.09
C GLN A 281 12.34 13.06 5.60
N LEU A 282 12.21 11.75 5.41
CA LEU A 282 10.97 11.05 5.70
C LEU A 282 10.86 10.66 7.16
N PHE A 283 11.93 10.16 7.79
CA PHE A 283 11.90 9.65 9.16
C PHE A 283 12.19 10.67 10.25
N GLU A 284 13.22 11.49 10.08
CA GLU A 284 13.62 12.44 11.12
C GLU A 284 12.87 13.76 10.98
N ASN A 285 12.74 14.27 9.76
CA ASN A 285 12.05 15.54 9.46
C ASN A 285 10.55 15.37 9.17
N GLU A 286 10.06 14.12 9.12
CA GLU A 286 8.66 13.76 8.86
C GLU A 286 8.04 14.44 7.62
N GLN A 287 8.85 14.72 6.61
CA GLN A 287 8.43 15.45 5.43
C GLN A 287 7.39 14.65 4.64
N ARG A 288 6.30 15.34 4.27
CA ARG A 288 5.28 14.85 3.35
C ARG A 288 5.37 15.62 2.04
N ASN A 289 5.02 15.00 0.92
CA ASN A 289 5.18 15.57 -0.42
C ASN A 289 6.64 15.91 -0.75
N TYR A 290 7.59 15.06 -0.35
CA TYR A 290 9.03 15.31 -0.52
C TYR A 290 9.48 15.42 -1.99
N LYS A 291 8.67 14.94 -2.93
CA LYS A 291 8.91 15.03 -4.38
C LYS A 291 7.80 15.75 -5.13
N LYS A 292 8.15 16.39 -6.24
CA LYS A 292 7.17 17.03 -7.14
C LYS A 292 6.72 16.05 -8.21
N ILE A 293 5.43 16.09 -8.57
CA ILE A 293 4.83 15.20 -9.59
C ILE A 293 5.57 15.28 -10.94
N LYS A 294 6.12 16.45 -11.29
CA LYS A 294 6.86 16.66 -12.54
C LYS A 294 8.19 15.91 -12.64
N GLU A 295 8.72 15.44 -11.52
CA GLU A 295 9.99 14.68 -11.44
C GLU A 295 9.74 13.16 -11.55
N LEU A 296 8.48 12.72 -11.56
CA LEU A 296 8.12 11.31 -11.56
C LEU A 296 8.14 10.71 -12.96
N GLN A 297 8.50 9.42 -13.04
CA GLN A 297 8.29 8.64 -14.26
C GLN A 297 6.79 8.53 -14.58
N PRO A 298 6.38 8.79 -15.84
CA PRO A 298 4.97 8.90 -16.20
C PRO A 298 4.21 7.57 -16.16
N HIS A 299 4.93 6.45 -16.27
CA HIS A 299 4.35 5.10 -16.29
C HIS A 299 4.80 4.30 -15.07
N GLN A 300 3.97 3.32 -14.68
CA GLN A 300 4.38 2.31 -13.70
C GLN A 300 5.58 1.53 -14.22
N THR A 301 6.46 1.12 -13.32
CA THR A 301 7.51 0.16 -13.59
C THR A 301 6.86 -1.13 -14.09
N PRO A 302 7.21 -1.63 -15.29
CA PRO A 302 6.59 -2.83 -15.85
C PRO A 302 6.78 -4.03 -14.93
N MET A 303 5.73 -4.83 -14.73
CA MET A 303 5.86 -6.13 -14.07
C MET A 303 6.44 -7.12 -15.10
N PRO A 304 7.49 -7.87 -14.78
CA PRO A 304 7.94 -8.95 -15.64
C PRO A 304 6.87 -10.05 -15.69
N GLU A 305 6.58 -10.52 -16.91
CA GLU A 305 5.58 -11.53 -17.20
C GLU A 305 6.18 -12.68 -18.00
N ARG A 306 5.63 -13.89 -17.82
CA ARG A 306 5.94 -15.01 -18.73
C ARG A 306 5.40 -14.70 -20.13
N ASP A 307 6.08 -15.23 -21.14
CA ASP A 307 5.62 -15.16 -22.53
C ASP A 307 4.22 -15.78 -22.68
N ALA A 308 3.34 -15.12 -23.43
CA ALA A 308 1.94 -15.52 -23.57
C ALA A 308 1.76 -16.91 -24.21
N THR A 309 2.62 -17.26 -25.17
CA THR A 309 2.60 -18.55 -25.87
C THR A 309 3.02 -19.69 -24.94
N ILE A 310 3.98 -19.42 -24.04
CA ILE A 310 4.45 -20.40 -23.06
C ILE A 310 3.44 -20.52 -21.91
N ARG A 311 3.03 -19.40 -21.31
CA ARG A 311 2.18 -19.40 -20.11
C ARG A 311 0.76 -19.91 -20.34
N SER A 312 0.27 -19.85 -21.57
CA SER A 312 -1.05 -20.41 -21.95
C SER A 312 -1.10 -21.95 -21.89
N ARG A 313 0.06 -22.61 -21.67
CA ARG A 313 0.20 -24.07 -21.60
C ARG A 313 0.69 -24.59 -20.25
N THR A 314 0.86 -23.72 -19.25
CA THR A 314 1.31 -24.11 -17.91
C THR A 314 0.48 -23.42 -16.84
N PHE A 315 0.40 -24.02 -15.66
CA PHE A 315 -0.29 -23.48 -14.49
C PHE A 315 0.64 -22.65 -13.58
N ASP A 316 1.84 -22.33 -14.06
CA ASP A 316 2.80 -21.46 -13.38
C ASP A 316 2.29 -20.02 -13.31
N GLU A 317 2.74 -19.27 -12.30
CA GLU A 317 2.38 -17.86 -12.14
C GLU A 317 2.76 -17.03 -13.36
N VAL A 318 1.80 -16.27 -13.90
CA VAL A 318 2.00 -15.40 -15.07
C VAL A 318 2.88 -14.20 -14.76
N ASN A 319 2.55 -13.49 -13.69
CA ASN A 319 3.31 -12.33 -13.21
C ASN A 319 4.45 -12.82 -12.32
N LEU A 320 5.69 -12.46 -12.66
CA LEU A 320 6.89 -12.96 -11.96
C LEU A 320 7.23 -12.16 -10.69
N GLY A 321 6.60 -11.00 -10.49
CA GLY A 321 6.89 -10.10 -9.37
C GLY A 321 8.08 -9.18 -9.65
N TYR A 322 8.23 -8.13 -8.85
CA TYR A 322 9.36 -7.22 -8.99
C TYR A 322 10.65 -7.81 -8.42
N SER A 323 11.77 -7.49 -9.08
CA SER A 323 13.09 -7.47 -8.44
C SER A 323 13.20 -6.31 -7.44
N LEU A 324 14.20 -6.34 -6.55
CA LEU A 324 14.44 -5.24 -5.61
C LEU A 324 14.60 -3.89 -6.33
N GLN A 325 15.35 -3.85 -7.43
CA GLN A 325 15.56 -2.60 -8.17
C GLN A 325 14.26 -2.06 -8.77
N GLU A 326 13.42 -2.92 -9.35
CA GLU A 326 12.12 -2.51 -9.91
C GLU A 326 11.17 -2.03 -8.82
N ALA A 327 11.13 -2.69 -7.67
CA ALA A 327 10.33 -2.27 -6.54
C ALA A 327 10.79 -0.91 -5.99
N LEU A 328 12.09 -0.66 -5.90
CA LEU A 328 12.64 0.64 -5.51
C LEU A 328 12.29 1.72 -6.54
N ASN A 329 12.46 1.46 -7.84
CA ASN A 329 12.08 2.40 -8.90
C ASN A 329 10.60 2.77 -8.85
N GLU A 330 9.72 1.81 -8.55
CA GLU A 330 8.29 2.07 -8.40
C GLU A 330 7.96 2.80 -7.09
N ALA A 331 8.62 2.44 -5.98
CA ALA A 331 8.46 3.11 -4.68
C ALA A 331 8.83 4.60 -4.77
N GLU A 332 9.87 4.94 -5.54
CA GLU A 332 10.34 6.30 -5.81
C GLU A 332 9.27 7.20 -6.47
N ARG A 333 8.23 6.60 -7.09
CA ARG A 333 7.09 7.34 -7.67
C ARG A 333 6.09 7.82 -6.62
N CYS A 334 6.09 7.24 -5.43
CA CYS A 334 5.24 7.69 -4.33
C CYS A 334 5.73 9.01 -3.76
N ILE A 335 4.88 10.03 -3.76
CA ILE A 335 5.22 11.37 -3.28
C ILE A 335 5.07 11.54 -1.76
N GLN A 336 4.67 10.50 -1.03
CA GLN A 336 4.39 10.58 0.42
C GLN A 336 3.33 11.65 0.74
N CYS A 337 2.14 11.49 0.17
CA CYS A 337 1.03 12.43 0.26
C CYS A 337 0.73 12.88 1.71
N ARG A 338 0.56 14.18 1.94
CA ARG A 338 0.13 14.69 3.26
C ARG A 338 -1.25 14.18 3.69
N LYS A 339 -2.18 14.01 2.75
CA LYS A 339 -3.50 13.40 2.96
C LYS A 339 -3.63 12.23 1.97
N PRO A 340 -3.28 11.00 2.37
CA PRO A 340 -3.18 9.89 1.44
C PRO A 340 -4.55 9.26 1.14
N THR A 341 -5.14 9.60 -0.01
CA THR A 341 -6.41 9.03 -0.49
C THR A 341 -6.30 7.54 -0.88
N CYS A 342 -5.09 7.03 -1.11
CA CYS A 342 -4.87 5.61 -1.36
C CYS A 342 -5.23 4.74 -0.14
N VAL A 343 -5.06 5.26 1.09
CA VAL A 343 -5.39 4.56 2.34
C VAL A 343 -6.91 4.40 2.47
N SER A 344 -7.68 5.47 2.22
CA SER A 344 -9.15 5.40 2.21
C SER A 344 -9.70 4.56 1.04
N GLY A 345 -8.95 4.45 -0.06
CA GLY A 345 -9.27 3.57 -1.18
C GLY A 345 -9.00 2.09 -0.91
N CYS A 346 -8.30 1.74 0.18
CA CYS A 346 -8.04 0.37 0.59
C CYS A 346 -9.12 -0.10 1.58
N PRO A 347 -9.89 -1.17 1.30
CA PRO A 347 -10.97 -1.61 2.19
C PRO A 347 -10.55 -2.07 3.59
N VAL A 348 -9.26 -2.37 3.80
CA VAL A 348 -8.69 -2.68 5.12
C VAL A 348 -7.78 -1.56 5.64
N SER A 349 -7.70 -0.43 4.91
CA SER A 349 -6.94 0.77 5.28
C SER A 349 -5.47 0.49 5.61
N ILE A 350 -4.75 -0.16 4.69
CA ILE A 350 -3.29 -0.27 4.77
C ILE A 350 -2.68 1.13 4.77
N ASP A 351 -1.74 1.41 5.68
CA ASP A 351 -0.93 2.64 5.64
C ASP A 351 0.10 2.57 4.49
N ILE A 352 -0.42 2.82 3.29
CA ILE A 352 0.32 2.69 2.03
C ILE A 352 1.56 3.60 1.99
N PRO A 353 1.47 4.91 2.31
CA PRO A 353 2.65 5.76 2.35
C PRO A 353 3.70 5.26 3.33
N ARG A 354 3.31 4.77 4.51
CA ARG A 354 4.26 4.34 5.54
C ARG A 354 5.02 3.07 5.12
N PHE A 355 4.36 2.04 4.59
CA PHE A 355 5.12 0.87 4.13
C PHE A 355 6.03 1.20 2.94
N ILE A 356 5.58 2.08 2.02
CA ILE A 356 6.43 2.53 0.91
C ILE A 356 7.61 3.35 1.43
N ARG A 357 7.43 4.13 2.50
CA ARG A 357 8.49 4.88 3.15
C ARG A 357 9.58 3.97 3.72
N HIS A 358 9.21 2.84 4.32
CA HIS A 358 10.18 1.80 4.71
C HIS A 358 10.90 1.20 3.49
N LEU A 359 10.16 0.91 2.41
CA LEU A 359 10.75 0.38 1.17
C LEU A 359 11.77 1.34 0.53
N LEU A 360 11.50 2.66 0.54
CA LEU A 360 12.41 3.69 0.04
C LEU A 360 13.76 3.72 0.77
N VAL A 361 13.79 3.30 2.04
CA VAL A 361 15.01 3.16 2.84
C VAL A 361 15.49 1.71 2.96
N ARG A 362 14.98 0.82 2.12
CA ARG A 362 15.34 -0.61 2.01
C ARG A 362 15.01 -1.44 3.25
N ASP A 363 14.08 -0.98 4.08
CA ASP A 363 13.61 -1.69 5.25
C ASP A 363 12.39 -2.56 4.90
N LEU A 364 12.65 -3.76 4.37
CA LEU A 364 11.59 -4.69 3.98
C LEU A 364 10.82 -5.23 5.18
N THR A 365 11.49 -5.45 6.31
CA THR A 365 10.87 -5.95 7.54
C THR A 365 9.89 -4.93 8.10
N GLY A 366 10.31 -3.67 8.25
CA GLY A 366 9.43 -2.58 8.67
C GLY A 366 8.27 -2.37 7.70
N ALA A 367 8.52 -2.46 6.38
CA ALA A 367 7.44 -2.40 5.40
C ALA A 367 6.39 -3.51 5.60
N LEU A 368 6.83 -4.75 5.85
CA LEU A 368 5.94 -5.88 6.10
C LEU A 368 5.17 -5.73 7.43
N GLU A 369 5.82 -5.23 8.48
CA GLU A 369 5.18 -4.95 9.78
C GLU A 369 4.04 -3.95 9.62
N VAL A 370 4.28 -2.84 8.92
CA VAL A 370 3.25 -1.84 8.62
C VAL A 370 2.06 -2.44 7.87
N ILE A 371 2.31 -3.30 6.88
CA ILE A 371 1.20 -3.94 6.15
C ILE A 371 0.41 -4.88 7.08
N ASN A 372 1.10 -5.64 7.93
CA ASN A 372 0.50 -6.63 8.84
C ASN A 372 -0.41 -6.06 9.94
N GLU A 373 -0.34 -4.75 10.20
CA GLU A 373 -1.27 -4.04 11.09
C GLU A 373 -2.71 -4.06 10.55
N SER A 374 -2.86 -4.01 9.22
CA SER A 374 -4.16 -3.91 8.55
C SER A 374 -4.49 -5.11 7.67
N ASN A 375 -3.48 -5.78 7.11
CA ASN A 375 -3.62 -6.88 6.19
C ASN A 375 -2.69 -8.05 6.56
N THR A 376 -3.27 -9.17 6.98
CA THR A 376 -2.51 -10.37 7.34
C THR A 376 -1.96 -11.14 6.13
N PHE A 377 -2.46 -10.87 4.90
CA PHE A 377 -2.15 -11.64 3.69
C PHE A 377 -1.63 -10.78 2.51
N PRO A 378 -0.52 -10.03 2.68
CA PRO A 378 0.01 -9.14 1.64
C PRO A 378 0.34 -9.86 0.32
N SER A 379 0.93 -11.06 0.39
CA SER A 379 1.23 -11.87 -0.81
C SER A 379 -0.02 -12.30 -1.58
N VAL A 380 -1.19 -12.36 -0.94
CA VAL A 380 -2.46 -12.70 -1.60
C VAL A 380 -3.10 -11.44 -2.17
N CYS A 381 -3.28 -10.42 -1.34
CA CYS A 381 -3.97 -9.18 -1.72
C CYS A 381 -3.27 -8.43 -2.84
N GLY A 382 -1.93 -8.34 -2.80
CA GLY A 382 -1.14 -7.73 -3.86
C GLY A 382 -1.31 -8.39 -5.24
N ARG A 383 -1.74 -9.65 -5.29
CA ARG A 383 -2.01 -10.41 -6.53
C ARG A 383 -3.44 -10.26 -7.04
N VAL A 384 -4.43 -10.26 -6.14
CA VAL A 384 -5.84 -10.48 -6.53
C VAL A 384 -6.75 -9.27 -6.33
N CYS A 385 -6.32 -8.24 -5.60
CA CYS A 385 -7.09 -7.01 -5.46
C CYS A 385 -7.32 -6.34 -6.83
N PRO A 386 -8.51 -5.80 -7.11
CA PRO A 386 -8.73 -4.95 -8.28
C PRO A 386 -8.29 -3.51 -7.99
N GLN A 387 -6.97 -3.27 -7.97
CA GLN A 387 -6.39 -2.00 -7.55
C GLN A 387 -6.89 -0.81 -8.39
N GLU A 388 -7.24 -1.06 -9.65
CA GLU A 388 -7.83 -0.09 -10.60
C GLU A 388 -9.19 0.47 -10.16
N SER A 389 -9.82 -0.16 -9.16
CA SER A 389 -11.08 0.29 -8.54
C SER A 389 -10.92 0.60 -7.04
N GLN A 390 -9.69 0.54 -6.51
CA GLN A 390 -9.38 0.64 -5.09
C GLN A 390 -8.23 1.63 -4.84
N CYS A 391 -7.16 1.20 -4.14
CA CYS A 391 -6.07 2.06 -3.70
C CYS A 391 -5.36 2.81 -4.83
N GLU A 392 -5.18 2.18 -6.00
CA GLU A 392 -4.52 2.81 -7.15
C GLU A 392 -5.45 3.79 -7.87
N ALA A 393 -6.76 3.49 -7.94
CA ALA A 393 -7.78 4.41 -8.45
C ALA A 393 -7.82 5.72 -7.66
N GLN A 394 -7.57 5.64 -6.35
CA GLN A 394 -7.55 6.79 -5.46
C GLN A 394 -6.18 7.49 -5.39
N CYS A 395 -5.16 7.03 -6.11
CA CYS A 395 -3.82 7.62 -6.02
C CYS A 395 -3.80 9.05 -6.56
N ILE A 396 -3.31 10.02 -5.76
CA ILE A 396 -3.34 11.46 -6.13
C ILE A 396 -2.61 11.75 -7.45
N ILE A 397 -1.54 11.02 -7.74
CA ILE A 397 -0.76 11.24 -8.97
C ILE A 397 -1.46 10.73 -10.24
N ALA A 398 -2.48 9.87 -10.10
CA ALA A 398 -3.24 9.28 -11.21
C ALA A 398 -3.87 10.32 -12.15
N LYS A 399 -4.08 11.55 -11.65
CA LYS A 399 -4.62 12.68 -12.44
C LYS A 399 -3.66 13.22 -13.51
N LYS A 400 -2.36 12.92 -13.40
CA LYS A 400 -1.31 13.48 -14.26
C LYS A 400 -0.41 12.41 -14.88
N VAL A 401 -0.14 11.34 -14.15
CA VAL A 401 0.71 10.21 -14.55
C VAL A 401 0.05 8.91 -14.06
N ALA A 402 0.55 7.75 -14.45
CA ALA A 402 0.02 6.48 -13.95
C ALA A 402 0.07 6.43 -12.39
N PRO A 403 -0.89 5.78 -11.71
CA PRO A 403 -0.84 5.63 -10.25
C PRO A 403 0.41 4.85 -9.82
N VAL A 404 0.80 4.98 -8.55
CA VAL A 404 1.82 4.08 -7.96
C VAL A 404 1.27 2.65 -8.00
N ALA A 405 2.06 1.68 -8.42
CA ALA A 405 1.67 0.26 -8.49
C ALA A 405 1.66 -0.39 -7.09
N ILE A 406 0.76 0.08 -6.22
CA ILE A 406 0.66 -0.27 -4.80
C ILE A 406 0.51 -1.78 -4.62
N GLY A 407 -0.35 -2.44 -5.42
CA GLY A 407 -0.53 -3.89 -5.29
C GLY A 407 0.73 -4.68 -5.60
N ARG A 408 1.54 -4.20 -6.55
CA ARG A 408 2.82 -4.83 -6.92
C ARG A 408 3.88 -4.65 -5.83
N LEU A 409 3.91 -3.47 -5.19
CA LEU A 409 4.77 -3.21 -4.04
C LEU A 409 4.36 -4.03 -2.81
N GLU A 410 3.06 -4.12 -2.52
CA GLU A 410 2.53 -4.97 -1.45
C GLU A 410 2.91 -6.44 -1.67
N ARG A 411 2.73 -6.95 -2.90
CA ARG A 411 3.18 -8.28 -3.29
C ARG A 411 4.67 -8.46 -3.07
N PHE A 412 5.49 -7.52 -3.56
CA PHE A 412 6.94 -7.59 -3.46
C PHE A 412 7.39 -7.71 -1.99
N VAL A 413 6.84 -6.86 -1.11
CA VAL A 413 7.13 -6.89 0.33
C VAL A 413 6.68 -8.23 0.94
N GLY A 414 5.45 -8.67 0.66
CA GLY A 414 4.94 -9.95 1.20
C GLY A 414 5.73 -11.19 0.78
N ASP A 415 6.32 -11.16 -0.42
CA ASP A 415 7.08 -12.27 -1.00
C ASP A 415 8.56 -12.29 -0.55
N HIS A 416 9.18 -11.12 -0.31
CA HIS A 416 10.63 -11.01 -0.07
C HIS A 416 11.03 -10.64 1.35
N ALA A 417 10.16 -10.01 2.13
CA ALA A 417 10.51 -9.61 3.49
C ALA A 417 10.71 -10.82 4.41
N ALA A 418 11.70 -10.75 5.29
CA ALA A 418 11.90 -11.73 6.33
C ALA A 418 10.68 -11.76 7.25
N ARG A 419 10.19 -12.96 7.58
CA ARG A 419 8.99 -13.11 8.39
C ARG A 419 9.36 -13.10 9.87
N PRO A 420 8.70 -12.27 10.70
CA PRO A 420 8.93 -12.32 12.13
C PRO A 420 8.44 -13.65 12.69
N THR A 421 9.09 -14.12 13.75
CA THR A 421 8.60 -15.29 14.49
C THR A 421 7.29 -14.93 15.15
N VAL A 422 6.25 -15.71 14.85
CA VAL A 422 4.93 -15.51 15.43
C VAL A 422 4.86 -16.26 16.74
N THR A 423 4.53 -15.55 17.83
CA THR A 423 4.23 -16.16 19.12
C THR A 423 2.76 -15.90 19.43
N PRO A 424 1.97 -16.93 19.78
CA PRO A 424 0.60 -16.73 20.24
C PRO A 424 0.57 -15.76 21.44
N PRO A 425 -0.34 -14.78 21.47
CA PRO A 425 -0.45 -13.88 22.60
C PRO A 425 -0.86 -14.67 23.85
N ALA A 426 -0.11 -14.50 24.94
CA ALA A 426 -0.43 -15.09 26.24
C ALA A 426 -1.23 -14.06 27.07
N ILE A 427 -2.56 -14.07 26.90
CA ILE A 427 -3.48 -13.20 27.66
C ILE A 427 -4.21 -14.04 28.71
N ASP A 428 -4.15 -13.62 29.97
CA ASP A 428 -4.84 -14.26 31.09
C ASP A 428 -5.71 -13.23 31.85
N PRO A 429 -7.04 -13.42 31.93
CA PRO A 429 -7.82 -14.49 31.28
C PRO A 429 -7.96 -14.27 29.76
N PRO A 430 -8.19 -15.34 28.96
CA PRO A 430 -8.44 -15.22 27.53
C PRO A 430 -9.76 -14.47 27.26
N LEU A 431 -9.86 -13.80 26.11
CA LEU A 431 -11.02 -12.98 25.74
C LEU A 431 -12.33 -13.81 25.64
N GLY A 432 -12.22 -15.08 25.24
CA GLY A 432 -13.34 -16.00 25.07
C GLY A 432 -13.06 -17.07 24.01
N GLN A 433 -14.01 -17.96 23.76
CA GLN A 433 -13.94 -18.98 22.70
C GLN A 433 -14.81 -18.61 21.51
N VAL A 434 -14.22 -18.53 20.31
CA VAL A 434 -14.94 -18.08 19.10
C VAL A 434 -14.87 -19.16 18.01
N ALA A 435 -16.03 -19.50 17.46
CA ALA A 435 -16.13 -20.36 16.28
C ALA A 435 -16.22 -19.52 15.01
N VAL A 436 -15.33 -19.78 14.05
CA VAL A 436 -15.34 -19.15 12.73
C VAL A 436 -15.80 -20.18 11.70
N VAL A 437 -16.93 -19.93 11.04
CA VAL A 437 -17.55 -20.84 10.08
C VAL A 437 -17.16 -20.43 8.66
N GLY A 438 -16.27 -21.21 8.04
CA GLY A 438 -15.70 -20.99 6.72
C GLY A 438 -14.28 -20.41 6.77
N SER A 439 -13.38 -20.97 5.97
CA SER A 439 -11.98 -20.57 5.90
C SER A 439 -11.65 -19.67 4.68
N GLY A 440 -12.64 -18.98 4.14
CA GLY A 440 -12.43 -17.97 3.12
C GLY A 440 -11.75 -16.70 3.69
N PRO A 441 -11.44 -15.70 2.84
CA PRO A 441 -10.74 -14.48 3.26
C PRO A 441 -11.35 -13.77 4.47
N ALA A 442 -12.68 -13.71 4.56
CA ALA A 442 -13.38 -13.12 5.71
C ALA A 442 -13.11 -13.89 7.02
N GLY A 443 -13.23 -15.22 6.98
CA GLY A 443 -12.98 -16.08 8.15
C GLY A 443 -11.52 -16.04 8.58
N LEU A 444 -10.58 -16.08 7.63
CA LEU A 444 -9.15 -16.01 7.92
C LEU A 444 -8.75 -14.66 8.54
N ALA A 445 -9.31 -13.54 8.05
CA ALA A 445 -9.08 -12.22 8.62
C ALA A 445 -9.69 -12.08 10.02
N CYS A 446 -10.93 -12.53 10.20
CA CYS A 446 -11.61 -12.52 11.50
C CYS A 446 -10.83 -13.35 12.54
N ALA A 447 -10.39 -14.55 12.16
CA ALA A 447 -9.61 -15.42 13.02
C ALA A 447 -8.24 -14.83 13.39
N ALA A 448 -7.56 -14.19 12.45
CA ALA A 448 -6.28 -13.52 12.72
C ALA A 448 -6.42 -12.44 13.82
N ASP A 449 -7.40 -11.55 13.66
CA ASP A 449 -7.56 -10.40 14.55
C ASP A 449 -8.06 -10.84 15.92
N LEU A 450 -8.97 -11.81 15.99
CA LEU A 450 -9.43 -12.39 17.26
C LEU A 450 -8.32 -13.15 17.99
N ALA A 451 -7.48 -13.91 17.27
CA ALA A 451 -6.34 -14.59 17.88
C ALA A 451 -5.34 -13.58 18.47
N LYS A 452 -5.04 -12.49 17.74
CA LYS A 452 -4.21 -11.39 18.24
C LYS A 452 -4.80 -10.71 19.48
N ALA A 453 -6.14 -10.59 19.54
CA ALA A 453 -6.86 -10.05 20.69
C ALA A 453 -6.96 -11.04 21.88
N GLY A 454 -6.38 -12.24 21.78
CA GLY A 454 -6.35 -13.24 22.85
C GLY A 454 -7.60 -14.12 22.95
N ALA A 455 -8.44 -14.18 21.92
CA ALA A 455 -9.50 -15.18 21.84
C ALA A 455 -8.94 -16.55 21.44
N LYS A 456 -9.53 -17.62 21.97
CA LYS A 456 -9.29 -18.98 21.48
C LYS A 456 -10.19 -19.22 20.27
N VAL A 457 -9.60 -19.27 19.09
CA VAL A 457 -10.33 -19.35 17.82
C VAL A 457 -10.26 -20.75 17.22
N THR A 458 -11.42 -21.31 16.85
CA THR A 458 -11.52 -22.53 16.03
C THR A 458 -12.23 -22.22 14.71
N ILE A 459 -11.55 -22.46 13.58
CA ILE A 459 -12.14 -22.37 12.23
C ILE A 459 -12.74 -23.72 11.85
N PHE A 460 -14.00 -23.72 11.42
CA PHE A 460 -14.70 -24.87 10.85
C PHE A 460 -14.81 -24.71 9.34
N GLU A 461 -14.18 -25.61 8.59
CA GLU A 461 -14.16 -25.59 7.12
C GLU A 461 -14.88 -26.82 6.55
N ALA A 462 -15.74 -26.60 5.56
CA ALA A 462 -16.53 -27.64 4.92
C ALA A 462 -15.66 -28.57 4.06
N LEU A 463 -14.69 -28.00 3.33
CA LEU A 463 -13.79 -28.73 2.44
C LEU A 463 -12.63 -29.37 3.21
N HIS A 464 -11.87 -30.21 2.52
CA HIS A 464 -10.64 -30.85 3.03
C HIS A 464 -9.42 -29.91 3.00
N VAL A 465 -9.56 -28.72 2.39
CA VAL A 465 -8.52 -27.67 2.33
C VAL A 465 -9.03 -26.35 2.91
N VAL A 466 -8.09 -25.49 3.28
CA VAL A 466 -8.34 -24.19 3.93
C VAL A 466 -8.04 -23.07 2.92
N GLY A 467 -8.91 -22.06 2.84
CA GLY A 467 -8.71 -20.86 2.01
C GLY A 467 -9.91 -20.45 1.16
N GLY A 468 -10.98 -21.24 1.11
CA GLY A 468 -12.17 -20.97 0.30
C GLY A 468 -11.83 -20.72 -1.17
N VAL A 469 -12.36 -19.63 -1.74
CA VAL A 469 -12.17 -19.26 -3.16
C VAL A 469 -10.70 -19.10 -3.54
N LEU A 470 -9.81 -18.82 -2.58
CA LEU A 470 -8.37 -18.74 -2.83
C LEU A 470 -7.80 -20.08 -3.31
N GLN A 471 -8.37 -21.21 -2.85
CA GLN A 471 -7.95 -22.56 -3.21
C GLN A 471 -8.73 -23.13 -4.39
N TYR A 472 -10.07 -23.16 -4.30
CA TYR A 472 -10.88 -23.86 -5.30
C TYR A 472 -11.24 -22.98 -6.50
N GLY A 473 -11.23 -21.65 -6.34
CA GLY A 473 -11.68 -20.70 -7.37
C GLY A 473 -10.54 -20.11 -8.17
N ILE A 474 -9.67 -19.32 -7.51
CA ILE A 474 -8.58 -18.60 -8.16
C ILE A 474 -7.49 -19.61 -8.58
N PRO A 475 -7.13 -19.68 -9.87
CA PRO A 475 -6.12 -20.63 -10.36
C PRO A 475 -4.69 -20.31 -9.88
N SER A 476 -3.82 -21.32 -9.86
CA SER A 476 -2.42 -21.20 -9.41
C SER A 476 -1.58 -20.23 -10.24
N PHE A 477 -1.91 -20.05 -11.52
CA PHE A 477 -1.21 -19.10 -12.40
C PHE A 477 -1.48 -17.63 -12.05
N ARG A 478 -2.43 -17.36 -11.15
CA ARG A 478 -2.70 -16.05 -10.53
C ARG A 478 -2.33 -16.01 -9.05
N LEU A 479 -2.62 -17.09 -8.34
CA LEU A 479 -2.39 -17.20 -6.90
C LEU A 479 -1.77 -18.56 -6.56
N PRO A 480 -0.44 -18.63 -6.39
CA PRO A 480 0.25 -19.88 -6.12
C PRO A 480 -0.19 -20.52 -4.80
N ARG A 481 -0.27 -21.86 -4.78
CA ARG A 481 -0.82 -22.62 -3.64
C ARG A 481 0.09 -22.56 -2.42
N GLU A 482 1.40 -22.54 -2.62
CA GLU A 482 2.41 -22.37 -1.59
C GLU A 482 2.31 -21.02 -0.89
N THR A 483 1.87 -19.96 -1.60
CA THR A 483 1.64 -18.64 -1.01
C THR A 483 0.48 -18.71 -0.01
N ILE A 484 -0.62 -19.36 -0.38
CA ILE A 484 -1.79 -19.54 0.50
C ILE A 484 -1.40 -20.42 1.71
N ALA A 485 -0.70 -21.53 1.48
CA ALA A 485 -0.26 -22.42 2.55
C ALA A 485 0.63 -21.71 3.58
N ARG A 486 1.58 -20.88 3.11
CA ARG A 486 2.44 -20.06 3.96
C ARG A 486 1.65 -19.09 4.82
N GLU A 487 0.65 -18.43 4.25
CA GLU A 487 -0.21 -17.50 4.99
C GLU A 487 -1.12 -18.22 6.01
N ILE A 488 -1.60 -19.43 5.70
CA ILE A 488 -2.38 -20.24 6.65
C ILE A 488 -1.49 -20.75 7.78
N GLN A 489 -0.23 -21.09 7.52
CA GLN A 489 0.70 -21.54 8.56
C GLN A 489 0.88 -20.45 9.63
N LYS A 490 0.98 -19.18 9.23
CA LYS A 490 1.03 -18.03 10.14
C LYS A 490 -0.16 -17.98 11.12
N LEU A 491 -1.36 -18.34 10.66
CA LEU A 491 -2.54 -18.43 11.55
C LEU A 491 -2.45 -19.58 12.53
N ARG A 492 -1.93 -20.73 12.10
CA ARG A 492 -1.68 -21.87 13.00
C ARG A 492 -0.63 -21.51 14.05
N ASP A 493 0.41 -20.80 13.65
CA ASP A 493 1.46 -20.31 14.53
C ASP A 493 0.94 -19.24 15.52
N LEU A 494 -0.15 -18.53 15.20
CA LEU A 494 -0.90 -17.66 16.12
C LEU A 494 -1.77 -18.45 17.12
N GLY A 495 -1.87 -19.77 17.01
CA GLY A 495 -2.68 -20.63 17.89
C GLY A 495 -4.12 -20.86 17.41
N VAL A 496 -4.45 -20.50 16.16
CA VAL A 496 -5.78 -20.78 15.58
C VAL A 496 -5.91 -22.27 15.26
N GLU A 497 -6.94 -22.91 15.82
CA GLU A 497 -7.31 -24.28 15.49
C GLU A 497 -8.13 -24.31 14.20
N ILE A 498 -7.89 -25.29 13.32
CA ILE A 498 -8.61 -25.40 12.05
C ILE A 498 -9.09 -26.84 11.85
N LEU A 499 -10.41 -27.02 11.77
CA LEU A 499 -11.10 -28.28 11.61
C LEU A 499 -11.76 -28.35 10.22
N THR A 500 -11.18 -29.16 9.34
CA THR A 500 -11.70 -29.40 7.98
C THR A 500 -12.76 -30.51 7.96
N ASN A 501 -13.47 -30.62 6.84
CA ASN A 501 -14.57 -31.58 6.66
C ASN A 501 -15.67 -31.42 7.72
N LYS A 502 -16.04 -30.17 8.04
CA LYS A 502 -17.10 -29.82 8.99
C LYS A 502 -18.08 -28.88 8.31
N VAL A 503 -19.18 -29.44 7.82
CA VAL A 503 -20.26 -28.66 7.20
C VAL A 503 -21.18 -28.15 8.30
N ILE A 504 -20.99 -26.90 8.74
CA ILE A 504 -21.89 -26.29 9.73
C ILE A 504 -23.29 -26.11 9.11
N GLY A 505 -24.33 -26.38 9.91
CA GLY A 505 -25.72 -26.58 9.51
C GLY A 505 -26.09 -28.03 9.17
N LYS A 506 -25.11 -28.93 9.07
CA LYS A 506 -25.32 -30.38 8.87
C LYS A 506 -24.58 -31.24 9.89
N THR A 507 -23.29 -31.00 10.08
CA THR A 507 -22.46 -31.69 11.08
C THR A 507 -22.81 -31.21 12.48
N PHE A 508 -22.85 -29.88 12.65
CA PHE A 508 -23.30 -29.19 13.86
C PHE A 508 -24.08 -27.95 13.43
N THR A 509 -25.08 -27.52 14.19
CA THR A 509 -25.78 -26.24 13.95
C THR A 509 -25.10 -25.09 14.70
N ILE A 510 -25.40 -23.83 14.35
CA ILE A 510 -24.91 -22.66 15.11
C ILE A 510 -25.34 -22.73 16.57
N ALA A 511 -26.57 -23.19 16.84
CA ALA A 511 -27.06 -23.37 18.21
C ALA A 511 -26.24 -24.39 19.01
N GLN A 512 -25.79 -25.48 18.39
CA GLN A 512 -24.93 -26.47 19.04
C GLN A 512 -23.51 -25.94 19.28
N LEU A 513 -22.99 -25.12 18.37
CA LEU A 513 -21.71 -24.44 18.59
C LEU A 513 -21.77 -23.56 19.85
N MET A 514 -22.80 -22.72 19.97
CA MET A 514 -22.93 -21.80 21.11
C MET A 514 -23.33 -22.48 22.42
N GLY A 515 -24.21 -23.49 22.35
CA GLY A 515 -24.71 -24.21 23.53
C GLY A 515 -23.82 -25.38 23.93
N ASP A 516 -23.94 -26.51 23.21
CA ASP A 516 -23.32 -27.79 23.58
C ASP A 516 -21.78 -27.74 23.55
N MET A 517 -21.20 -26.96 22.64
CA MET A 517 -19.74 -26.86 22.46
C MET A 517 -19.12 -25.65 23.17
N GLY A 518 -19.94 -24.77 23.76
CA GLY A 518 -19.48 -23.69 24.64
C GLY A 518 -18.73 -22.53 23.96
N TYR A 519 -18.99 -22.27 22.67
CA TYR A 519 -18.45 -21.07 22.01
C TYR A 519 -19.24 -19.81 22.40
N ASP A 520 -18.54 -18.76 22.84
CA ASP A 520 -19.11 -17.49 23.27
C ASP A 520 -19.67 -16.63 22.11
N ALA A 521 -19.12 -16.83 20.91
CA ALA A 521 -19.53 -16.15 19.69
C ALA A 521 -19.28 -17.01 18.45
N VAL A 522 -20.04 -16.74 17.39
CA VAL A 522 -19.89 -17.40 16.08
C VAL A 522 -19.78 -16.35 14.98
N PHE A 523 -18.77 -16.46 14.13
CA PHE A 523 -18.66 -15.70 12.89
C PHE A 523 -19.00 -16.58 11.68
N VAL A 524 -19.89 -16.13 10.80
CA VAL A 524 -20.30 -16.84 9.59
C VAL A 524 -19.68 -16.16 8.36
N GLY A 525 -18.68 -16.83 7.77
CA GLY A 525 -17.94 -16.38 6.60
C GLY A 525 -17.96 -17.41 5.45
N THR A 526 -19.11 -18.08 5.24
CA THR A 526 -19.24 -19.20 4.29
C THR A 526 -19.23 -18.79 2.81
N GLY A 527 -19.28 -17.49 2.53
CA GLY A 527 -19.35 -16.93 1.18
C GLY A 527 -20.62 -17.26 0.39
N ALA A 528 -20.64 -16.85 -0.88
CA ALA A 528 -21.72 -17.13 -1.83
C ALA A 528 -21.26 -18.20 -2.83
N GLY A 529 -21.40 -19.49 -2.48
CA GLY A 529 -20.89 -20.61 -3.27
C GLY A 529 -21.91 -21.32 -4.17
N TYR A 530 -23.18 -20.89 -4.20
CA TYR A 530 -24.24 -21.61 -4.90
C TYR A 530 -24.34 -21.16 -6.38
N PRO A 531 -24.14 -22.03 -7.38
CA PRO A 531 -24.14 -21.64 -8.78
C PRO A 531 -25.54 -21.32 -9.32
N SER A 532 -25.59 -20.52 -10.39
CA SER A 532 -26.84 -20.18 -11.10
C SER A 532 -26.81 -20.72 -12.53
N PHE A 533 -27.94 -21.28 -12.96
CA PHE A 533 -28.16 -21.81 -14.31
C PHE A 533 -29.39 -21.11 -14.92
N PRO A 534 -29.34 -20.62 -16.17
CA PRO A 534 -30.45 -19.90 -16.80
C PRO A 534 -31.68 -20.75 -17.15
N GLY A 535 -31.56 -22.08 -17.18
CA GLY A 535 -32.68 -22.98 -17.51
C GLY A 535 -32.97 -23.06 -19.01
N ILE A 536 -31.93 -22.99 -19.85
CA ILE A 536 -32.09 -23.04 -21.32
C ILE A 536 -32.08 -24.50 -21.83
N PRO A 537 -32.68 -24.79 -23.00
CA PRO A 537 -32.62 -26.14 -23.58
C PRO A 537 -31.19 -26.63 -23.78
N GLY A 538 -30.95 -27.92 -23.50
CA GLY A 538 -29.65 -28.58 -23.65
C GLY A 538 -28.69 -28.47 -22.45
N GLU A 539 -29.06 -27.73 -21.41
CA GLU A 539 -28.24 -27.51 -20.21
C GLU A 539 -27.94 -28.76 -19.37
N TYR A 540 -28.64 -29.87 -19.62
CA TYR A 540 -28.42 -31.17 -18.95
C TYR A 540 -27.23 -31.96 -19.49
N ALA A 541 -26.61 -31.54 -20.59
CA ALA A 541 -25.54 -32.27 -21.24
C ALA A 541 -24.29 -32.37 -20.35
N ALA A 542 -23.57 -33.49 -20.44
CA ALA A 542 -22.45 -33.78 -19.54
C ALA A 542 -21.25 -32.83 -19.71
N GLN A 543 -21.14 -32.14 -20.85
CA GLN A 543 -20.10 -31.14 -21.13
C GLN A 543 -20.48 -29.72 -20.72
N VAL A 544 -21.59 -29.56 -19.99
CA VAL A 544 -22.03 -28.28 -19.43
C VAL A 544 -21.60 -28.20 -17.98
N TYR A 545 -20.78 -27.20 -17.65
CA TYR A 545 -20.23 -27.01 -16.32
C TYR A 545 -20.72 -25.68 -15.72
N SER A 546 -20.93 -25.67 -14.40
CA SER A 546 -20.78 -24.41 -13.67
C SER A 546 -19.30 -24.06 -13.54
N ALA A 547 -18.98 -22.77 -13.49
CA ALA A 547 -17.61 -22.33 -13.20
C ALA A 547 -17.09 -22.91 -11.87
N ASN A 548 -17.97 -23.03 -10.86
CA ASN A 548 -17.62 -23.61 -9.57
C ASN A 548 -17.18 -25.07 -9.72
N GLU A 549 -17.93 -25.90 -10.44
CA GLU A 549 -17.55 -27.29 -10.70
C GLU A 549 -16.24 -27.36 -11.49
N PHE A 550 -16.16 -26.62 -12.61
CA PHE A 550 -15.00 -26.66 -13.50
C PHE A 550 -13.72 -26.28 -12.76
N LEU A 551 -13.72 -25.12 -12.09
CA LEU A 551 -12.57 -24.64 -11.34
C LEU A 551 -12.25 -25.53 -10.14
N THR A 552 -13.25 -26.09 -9.44
CA THR A 552 -12.99 -27.01 -8.32
C THR A 552 -12.30 -28.29 -8.82
N ARG A 553 -12.80 -28.88 -9.92
CA ARG A 553 -12.18 -30.08 -10.52
C ARG A 553 -10.72 -29.84 -10.90
N VAL A 554 -10.41 -28.69 -11.49
CA VAL A 554 -9.03 -28.36 -11.88
C VAL A 554 -8.19 -27.99 -10.66
N ASN A 555 -8.58 -26.95 -9.94
CA ASN A 555 -7.75 -26.31 -8.92
C ASN A 555 -7.57 -27.15 -7.67
N LEU A 556 -8.62 -27.85 -7.24
CA LEU A 556 -8.65 -28.58 -5.98
C LEU A 556 -8.41 -30.07 -6.19
N MET A 557 -9.01 -30.64 -7.24
CA MET A 557 -9.04 -32.09 -7.44
C MET A 557 -8.05 -32.59 -8.50
N GLY A 558 -7.21 -31.69 -9.04
CA GLY A 558 -6.15 -31.95 -10.00
C GLY A 558 -6.60 -32.54 -11.33
N GLY A 559 -7.74 -32.10 -11.83
CA GLY A 559 -8.23 -32.52 -13.15
C GLY A 559 -7.29 -32.19 -14.31
N ASP A 560 -6.36 -31.26 -14.14
CA ASP A 560 -5.26 -30.97 -15.07
C ASP A 560 -4.17 -32.06 -15.12
N ARG A 561 -4.16 -32.97 -14.14
CA ARG A 561 -3.17 -34.05 -13.98
C ARG A 561 -3.75 -35.44 -14.17
N PHE A 562 -4.99 -35.56 -14.65
CA PHE A 562 -5.58 -36.85 -15.01
C PHE A 562 -4.74 -37.58 -16.10
N PRO A 563 -4.48 -38.90 -16.01
CA PRO A 563 -5.00 -39.85 -15.03
C PRO A 563 -4.10 -40.06 -13.79
N PHE A 564 -3.09 -39.22 -13.56
CA PHE A 564 -2.24 -39.32 -12.36
C PHE A 564 -2.99 -38.90 -11.09
N GLU A 565 -3.94 -37.97 -11.22
CA GLU A 565 -4.97 -37.71 -10.21
C GLU A 565 -6.33 -38.20 -10.71
N ASP A 566 -7.18 -38.64 -9.78
CA ASP A 566 -8.37 -39.45 -10.09
C ASP A 566 -9.53 -38.68 -10.71
N THR A 567 -9.53 -37.34 -10.66
CA THR A 567 -10.68 -36.53 -11.07
C THR A 567 -10.66 -36.22 -12.57
N PRO A 568 -11.63 -36.72 -13.36
CA PRO A 568 -11.67 -36.44 -14.79
C PRO A 568 -12.34 -35.09 -15.10
N ILE A 569 -12.00 -34.56 -16.27
CA ILE A 569 -12.63 -33.41 -16.93
C ILE A 569 -12.76 -33.68 -18.42
N HIS A 570 -13.91 -33.37 -19.01
CA HIS A 570 -14.15 -33.54 -20.44
C HIS A 570 -14.54 -32.20 -21.09
N LEU A 571 -13.64 -31.60 -21.88
CA LEU A 571 -13.81 -30.28 -22.51
C LEU A 571 -13.95 -30.31 -24.04
N GLY A 572 -13.33 -31.28 -24.72
CA GLY A 572 -13.16 -31.23 -26.17
C GLY A 572 -12.17 -30.16 -26.63
N HIS A 573 -12.27 -29.73 -27.89
CA HIS A 573 -11.35 -28.79 -28.54
C HIS A 573 -11.87 -27.34 -28.54
N ARG A 574 -13.19 -27.16 -28.55
CA ARG A 574 -13.88 -25.85 -28.65
C ARG A 574 -14.70 -25.59 -27.38
N VAL A 575 -14.30 -24.61 -26.58
CA VAL A 575 -14.95 -24.29 -25.29
C VAL A 575 -15.59 -22.91 -25.33
N CYS A 576 -16.86 -22.81 -24.95
CA CYS A 576 -17.55 -21.53 -24.75
C CYS A 576 -17.75 -21.24 -23.26
N VAL A 577 -17.25 -20.10 -22.77
CA VAL A 577 -17.46 -19.63 -21.39
C VAL A 577 -18.43 -18.45 -21.41
N ILE A 578 -19.49 -18.54 -20.62
CA ILE A 578 -20.56 -17.55 -20.56
C ILE A 578 -20.32 -16.62 -19.36
N GLY A 579 -19.99 -15.36 -19.64
CA GLY A 579 -19.67 -14.34 -18.63
C GLY A 579 -18.35 -13.62 -18.92
N ALA A 580 -18.11 -12.49 -18.24
CA ALA A 580 -16.88 -11.69 -18.40
C ALA A 580 -16.34 -11.12 -17.07
N GLY A 581 -16.66 -11.76 -15.94
CA GLY A 581 -16.05 -11.43 -14.64
C GLY A 581 -14.73 -12.19 -14.41
N ASN A 582 -14.11 -11.98 -13.25
CA ASN A 582 -12.86 -12.67 -12.89
C ASN A 582 -12.99 -14.20 -12.99
N THR A 583 -14.09 -14.77 -12.49
CA THR A 583 -14.39 -16.20 -12.60
C THR A 583 -14.45 -16.67 -14.06
N ALA A 584 -14.99 -15.84 -14.97
CA ALA A 584 -15.02 -16.17 -16.39
C ALA A 584 -13.61 -16.13 -16.99
N MET A 585 -12.79 -15.12 -16.64
CA MET A 585 -11.39 -15.05 -17.08
C MET A 585 -10.59 -16.25 -16.60
N ASP A 586 -10.81 -16.69 -15.37
CA ASP A 586 -10.18 -17.88 -14.81
C ASP A 586 -10.60 -19.14 -15.60
N CYS A 587 -11.91 -19.34 -15.83
CA CYS A 587 -12.40 -20.47 -16.64
C CYS A 587 -11.82 -20.48 -18.06
N LEU A 588 -11.80 -19.34 -18.75
CA LEU A 588 -11.27 -19.21 -20.11
C LEU A 588 -9.78 -19.62 -20.16
N ARG A 589 -9.00 -19.08 -19.23
CA ARG A 589 -7.54 -19.28 -19.18
C ARG A 589 -7.16 -20.68 -18.70
N VAL A 590 -7.96 -21.27 -17.81
CA VAL A 590 -7.85 -22.68 -17.42
C VAL A 590 -8.19 -23.58 -18.59
N ALA A 591 -9.32 -23.37 -19.29
CA ALA A 591 -9.69 -24.18 -20.45
C ALA A 591 -8.59 -24.18 -21.53
N ARG A 592 -7.96 -23.02 -21.77
CA ARG A 592 -6.82 -22.91 -22.68
C ARG A 592 -5.62 -23.77 -22.24
N ARG A 593 -5.28 -23.76 -20.95
CA ARG A 593 -4.19 -24.56 -20.35
C ARG A 593 -4.48 -26.06 -20.34
N MET A 594 -5.75 -26.43 -20.25
CA MET A 594 -6.24 -27.81 -20.37
C MET A 594 -6.15 -28.36 -21.79
N GLY A 595 -5.67 -27.57 -22.76
CA GLY A 595 -5.43 -28.02 -24.13
C GLY A 595 -6.55 -27.69 -25.13
N ALA A 596 -7.57 -26.91 -24.75
CA ALA A 596 -8.57 -26.47 -25.70
C ALA A 596 -7.94 -25.58 -26.80
N GLU A 597 -8.19 -25.95 -28.05
CA GLU A 597 -7.65 -25.27 -29.23
C GLU A 597 -8.32 -23.92 -29.46
N GLU A 598 -9.63 -23.85 -29.24
CA GLU A 598 -10.42 -22.64 -29.38
C GLU A 598 -11.24 -22.38 -28.12
N VAL A 599 -11.02 -21.22 -27.50
CA VAL A 599 -11.70 -20.81 -26.28
C VAL A 599 -12.37 -19.47 -26.52
N ARG A 600 -13.70 -19.42 -26.30
CA ARG A 600 -14.54 -18.26 -26.61
C ARG A 600 -15.22 -17.73 -25.36
N CYS A 601 -15.09 -16.43 -25.13
CA CYS A 601 -15.86 -15.68 -24.14
C CYS A 601 -17.17 -15.20 -24.78
N ILE A 602 -18.30 -15.63 -24.22
CA ILE A 602 -19.64 -15.20 -24.62
C ILE A 602 -20.18 -14.24 -23.56
N TYR A 603 -20.34 -12.96 -23.91
CA TYR A 603 -20.78 -11.94 -22.95
C TYR A 603 -21.90 -11.07 -23.51
N ARG A 604 -22.96 -10.91 -22.71
CA ARG A 604 -24.16 -10.16 -23.10
C ARG A 604 -24.01 -8.65 -23.19
N ARG A 605 -22.89 -8.08 -22.74
CA ARG A 605 -22.56 -6.64 -22.82
C ARG A 605 -21.25 -6.43 -23.59
N THR A 606 -20.70 -5.22 -23.56
CA THR A 606 -19.43 -4.90 -24.22
C THR A 606 -18.25 -5.07 -23.27
N GLU A 607 -17.05 -4.93 -23.83
CA GLU A 607 -15.79 -4.93 -23.06
C GLU A 607 -15.79 -3.88 -21.94
N ALA A 608 -16.33 -2.68 -22.19
CA ALA A 608 -16.36 -1.60 -21.21
C ALA A 608 -17.21 -1.92 -19.97
N GLU A 609 -18.19 -2.83 -20.10
CA GLU A 609 -18.99 -3.31 -18.97
C GLU A 609 -18.51 -4.64 -18.39
N ALA A 610 -17.36 -5.17 -18.82
CA ALA A 610 -16.79 -6.39 -18.27
C ALA A 610 -16.28 -6.13 -16.84
N PRO A 611 -16.75 -6.87 -15.81
CA PRO A 611 -16.35 -6.65 -14.42
C PRO A 611 -15.03 -7.36 -14.04
N ALA A 612 -14.35 -8.02 -14.97
CA ALA A 612 -13.05 -8.62 -14.73
C ALA A 612 -11.97 -7.54 -14.50
N ARG A 613 -10.92 -7.90 -13.76
CA ARG A 613 -9.71 -7.07 -13.66
C ARG A 613 -9.14 -6.81 -15.05
N ILE A 614 -8.73 -5.57 -15.30
CA ILE A 614 -8.21 -5.13 -16.61
C ILE A 614 -6.99 -5.96 -17.01
N GLU A 615 -6.11 -6.26 -16.04
CA GLU A 615 -4.93 -7.08 -16.22
C GLU A 615 -5.27 -8.50 -16.70
N GLU A 616 -6.30 -9.13 -16.12
CA GLU A 616 -6.68 -10.51 -16.43
C GLU A 616 -7.38 -10.61 -17.78
N LEU A 617 -8.19 -9.59 -18.12
CA LEU A 617 -8.81 -9.47 -19.43
C LEU A 617 -7.76 -9.33 -20.53
N ARG A 618 -6.72 -8.51 -20.30
CA ARG A 618 -5.56 -8.39 -21.20
C ARG A 618 -4.82 -9.72 -21.32
N HIS A 619 -4.50 -10.39 -20.20
CA HIS A 619 -3.82 -11.68 -20.22
C HIS A 619 -4.60 -12.74 -20.99
N ALA A 620 -5.92 -12.77 -20.84
CA ALA A 620 -6.79 -13.67 -21.59
C ALA A 620 -6.68 -13.44 -23.10
N LYS A 621 -6.70 -12.17 -23.55
CA LYS A 621 -6.52 -11.81 -24.97
C LYS A 621 -5.14 -12.23 -25.50
N GLU A 622 -4.09 -11.94 -24.75
CA GLU A 622 -2.71 -12.31 -25.11
C GLU A 622 -2.51 -13.83 -25.20
N GLU A 623 -3.24 -14.61 -24.41
CA GLU A 623 -3.22 -16.09 -24.42
C GLU A 623 -4.06 -16.71 -25.56
N GLY A 624 -4.68 -15.88 -26.42
CA GLY A 624 -5.38 -16.30 -27.62
C GLY A 624 -6.88 -16.58 -27.44
N ILE A 625 -7.50 -16.09 -26.37
CA ILE A 625 -8.96 -16.23 -26.15
C ILE A 625 -9.72 -15.25 -27.04
N THR A 626 -10.77 -15.75 -27.70
CA THR A 626 -11.63 -14.93 -28.58
C THR A 626 -12.85 -14.42 -27.81
N PHE A 627 -13.21 -13.16 -28.01
CA PHE A 627 -14.31 -12.50 -27.27
C PHE A 627 -15.47 -12.18 -28.20
N HIS A 628 -16.66 -12.68 -27.84
CA HIS A 628 -17.93 -12.40 -28.50
C HIS A 628 -18.81 -11.57 -27.57
N TRP A 629 -18.72 -10.26 -27.76
CA TRP A 629 -19.50 -9.26 -27.02
C TRP A 629 -20.94 -9.19 -27.50
N LEU A 630 -21.82 -8.66 -26.65
CA LEU A 630 -23.25 -8.51 -26.93
C LEU A 630 -23.94 -9.82 -27.36
N ARG A 631 -23.54 -10.97 -26.80
CA ARG A 631 -24.16 -12.28 -27.07
C ARG A 631 -24.69 -12.90 -25.78
N SER A 632 -25.93 -13.40 -25.82
CA SER A 632 -26.56 -14.10 -24.69
C SER A 632 -26.96 -15.51 -25.10
N PRO A 633 -26.66 -16.55 -24.32
CA PRO A 633 -27.02 -17.93 -24.68
C PRO A 633 -28.55 -18.11 -24.70
N THR A 634 -29.05 -18.89 -25.65
CA THR A 634 -30.48 -19.25 -25.75
C THR A 634 -30.75 -20.74 -25.83
N GLU A 635 -29.82 -21.52 -26.37
CA GLU A 635 -29.94 -22.98 -26.52
C GLU A 635 -28.56 -23.62 -26.65
N ILE A 636 -28.35 -24.76 -25.99
CA ILE A 636 -27.20 -25.64 -26.18
C ILE A 636 -27.65 -26.80 -27.06
N VAL A 637 -27.07 -26.90 -28.26
CA VAL A 637 -27.43 -27.92 -29.24
C VAL A 637 -26.62 -29.18 -28.98
N VAL A 638 -27.31 -30.31 -28.84
CA VAL A 638 -26.70 -31.61 -28.55
C VAL A 638 -26.93 -32.61 -29.68
N ASP A 639 -26.03 -33.59 -29.79
CA ASP A 639 -26.18 -34.72 -30.71
C ASP A 639 -27.15 -35.80 -30.17
N ALA A 640 -27.29 -36.90 -30.91
CA ALA A 640 -28.14 -38.03 -30.50
C ALA A 640 -27.68 -38.74 -29.20
N GLY A 641 -26.41 -38.57 -28.81
CA GLY A 641 -25.83 -39.06 -27.56
C GLY A 641 -25.87 -38.05 -26.42
N ALA A 642 -26.55 -36.92 -26.59
CA ALA A 642 -26.60 -35.79 -25.66
C ALA A 642 -25.23 -35.09 -25.43
N ASN A 643 -24.30 -35.19 -26.39
CA ASN A 643 -23.05 -34.43 -26.35
C ASN A 643 -23.25 -33.04 -26.95
N VAL A 644 -22.65 -32.02 -26.34
CA VAL A 644 -22.68 -30.65 -26.86
C VAL A 644 -21.99 -30.59 -28.23
N THR A 645 -22.63 -29.90 -29.18
CA THR A 645 -22.07 -29.65 -30.53
C THR A 645 -22.03 -28.16 -30.87
N HIS A 646 -23.01 -27.38 -30.40
CA HIS A 646 -23.09 -25.95 -30.67
C HIS A 646 -23.72 -25.19 -29.49
N LEU A 647 -23.37 -23.91 -29.39
CA LEU A 647 -24.04 -22.93 -28.54
C LEU A 647 -24.75 -21.91 -29.43
N LYS A 648 -26.07 -21.86 -29.36
CA LYS A 648 -26.88 -20.83 -30.00
C LYS A 648 -27.03 -19.64 -29.06
N THR A 649 -26.81 -18.45 -29.61
CA THR A 649 -26.86 -17.19 -28.88
C THR A 649 -27.76 -16.19 -29.58
N GLN A 650 -28.38 -15.34 -28.78
CA GLN A 650 -29.11 -14.15 -29.19
C GLN A 650 -28.15 -12.97 -29.29
N VAL A 651 -28.20 -12.24 -30.41
CA VAL A 651 -27.50 -10.97 -30.56
C VAL A 651 -28.19 -9.91 -29.71
N MET A 652 -27.39 -9.12 -28.99
CA MET A 652 -27.83 -8.07 -28.08
C MET A 652 -27.38 -6.70 -28.57
N ARG A 653 -28.04 -5.65 -28.07
CA ARG A 653 -27.60 -4.26 -28.13
C ARG A 653 -27.66 -3.64 -26.74
N LEU A 654 -26.91 -2.57 -26.49
CA LEU A 654 -26.99 -1.85 -25.22
C LEU A 654 -28.21 -0.91 -25.21
N GLY A 655 -29.00 -0.99 -24.13
CA GLY A 655 -30.02 -0.02 -23.76
C GLY A 655 -29.49 1.02 -22.77
N GLU A 656 -30.41 1.55 -21.97
CA GLU A 656 -30.09 2.49 -20.90
C GLU A 656 -29.32 1.84 -19.74
N PRO A 657 -28.51 2.60 -18.99
CA PRO A 657 -27.90 2.16 -17.74
C PRO A 657 -28.93 1.56 -16.76
N ASP A 658 -28.56 0.47 -16.10
CA ASP A 658 -29.25 -0.06 -14.93
C ASP A 658 -28.84 0.68 -13.65
N ALA A 659 -29.43 0.32 -12.50
CA ALA A 659 -29.12 0.93 -11.21
C ALA A 659 -27.64 0.75 -10.77
N SER A 660 -26.88 -0.15 -11.40
CA SER A 660 -25.43 -0.29 -11.19
C SER A 660 -24.60 0.56 -12.15
N GLY A 661 -25.22 1.43 -12.93
CA GLY A 661 -24.58 2.25 -13.97
C GLY A 661 -24.24 1.50 -15.25
N ARG A 662 -24.48 0.18 -15.31
CA ARG A 662 -24.13 -0.66 -16.48
C ARG A 662 -25.29 -0.71 -17.46
N ARG A 663 -25.02 -0.55 -18.75
CA ARG A 663 -26.07 -0.57 -19.78
C ARG A 663 -26.77 -1.93 -19.83
N LYS A 664 -28.11 -1.91 -19.87
CA LYS A 664 -28.93 -3.12 -19.96
C LYS A 664 -28.75 -3.77 -21.33
N PRO A 665 -28.51 -5.08 -21.40
CA PRO A 665 -28.51 -5.78 -22.69
C PRO A 665 -29.96 -6.00 -23.14
N ILE A 666 -30.27 -5.61 -24.38
CA ILE A 666 -31.58 -5.77 -25.02
C ILE A 666 -31.41 -6.68 -26.22
N ALA A 667 -32.27 -7.69 -26.37
CA ALA A 667 -32.23 -8.59 -27.52
C ALA A 667 -32.51 -7.81 -28.83
N VAL A 668 -31.81 -8.20 -29.90
CA VAL A 668 -32.09 -7.74 -31.25
C VAL A 668 -33.00 -8.77 -31.92
N ASP A 669 -34.27 -8.41 -32.12
CA ASP A 669 -35.31 -9.35 -32.54
C ASP A 669 -34.89 -10.16 -33.78
N GLY A 670 -34.94 -11.49 -33.67
CA GLY A 670 -34.68 -12.42 -34.76
C GLY A 670 -33.21 -12.66 -35.11
N GLU A 671 -32.26 -11.97 -34.49
CA GLU A 671 -30.82 -12.15 -34.77
C GLU A 671 -30.18 -13.17 -33.83
N PHE A 672 -29.80 -14.32 -34.39
CA PHE A 672 -29.10 -15.39 -33.67
C PHE A 672 -27.74 -15.68 -34.30
N GLU A 673 -26.79 -16.09 -33.47
CA GLU A 673 -25.47 -16.54 -33.88
C GLU A 673 -25.18 -17.91 -33.22
N VAL A 674 -24.65 -18.84 -34.00
CA VAL A 674 -24.38 -20.22 -33.56
C VAL A 674 -22.88 -20.45 -33.57
N PHE A 675 -22.34 -20.89 -32.44
CA PHE A 675 -20.93 -21.24 -32.28
C PHE A 675 -20.77 -22.74 -32.13
N GLU A 676 -19.83 -23.34 -32.85
CA GLU A 676 -19.43 -24.72 -32.58
C GLU A 676 -18.81 -24.82 -31.18
N ALA A 677 -19.25 -25.78 -30.38
CA ALA A 677 -18.78 -25.95 -29.01
C ALA A 677 -18.83 -27.43 -28.63
N ASP A 678 -17.79 -27.91 -27.95
CA ASP A 678 -17.74 -29.24 -27.37
C ASP A 678 -18.02 -29.20 -25.86
N ALA A 679 -17.84 -28.03 -25.22
CA ALA A 679 -18.20 -27.77 -23.83
C ALA A 679 -18.67 -26.33 -23.61
N VAL A 680 -19.55 -26.14 -22.61
CA VAL A 680 -20.07 -24.83 -22.21
C VAL A 680 -19.88 -24.64 -20.70
N ILE A 681 -19.32 -23.50 -20.29
CA ILE A 681 -19.04 -23.18 -18.88
C ILE A 681 -19.79 -21.93 -18.46
N TYR A 682 -20.68 -22.03 -17.47
CA TYR A 682 -21.42 -20.89 -16.92
C TYR A 682 -20.64 -20.16 -15.82
N ALA A 683 -20.30 -18.89 -16.07
CA ALA A 683 -19.65 -17.99 -15.12
C ALA A 683 -20.53 -16.74 -14.85
N LEU A 684 -21.79 -16.99 -14.46
CA LEU A 684 -22.84 -15.97 -14.30
C LEU A 684 -22.89 -15.32 -12.90
N GLY A 685 -22.02 -15.76 -11.98
CA GLY A 685 -22.06 -15.39 -10.56
C GLY A 685 -22.71 -16.47 -9.70
N THR A 686 -22.70 -16.23 -8.39
CA THR A 686 -23.12 -17.18 -7.37
C THR A 686 -24.06 -16.55 -6.34
N GLN A 687 -24.82 -17.39 -5.66
CA GLN A 687 -25.80 -17.03 -4.63
C GLN A 687 -25.40 -17.60 -3.27
N ALA A 688 -26.07 -17.14 -2.22
CA ALA A 688 -25.91 -17.67 -0.86
C ALA A 688 -26.41 -19.12 -0.78
N ASN A 689 -25.67 -19.96 -0.06
CA ASN A 689 -26.08 -21.35 0.17
C ASN A 689 -27.10 -21.39 1.34
N PRO A 690 -28.26 -22.06 1.18
CA PRO A 690 -29.32 -22.05 2.20
C PRO A 690 -29.00 -22.86 3.47
N ILE A 691 -27.93 -23.67 3.51
CA ILE A 691 -27.64 -24.60 4.63
C ILE A 691 -27.66 -23.90 6.00
N ILE A 692 -26.97 -22.75 6.13
CA ILE A 692 -26.88 -22.04 7.42
C ILE A 692 -28.23 -21.43 7.81
N ALA A 693 -28.87 -20.70 6.89
CA ALA A 693 -30.16 -20.06 7.14
C ALA A 693 -31.25 -21.10 7.48
N ALA A 694 -31.28 -22.23 6.77
CA ALA A 694 -32.26 -23.30 7.00
C ALA A 694 -32.05 -24.04 8.32
N SER A 695 -30.83 -24.07 8.86
CA SER A 695 -30.50 -24.75 10.12
C SER A 695 -30.43 -23.81 11.32
N THR A 696 -30.65 -22.51 11.13
CA THR A 696 -30.54 -21.48 12.18
C THR A 696 -31.83 -20.65 12.24
N PRO A 697 -32.88 -21.14 12.91
CA PRO A 697 -34.13 -20.40 13.05
C PRO A 697 -33.91 -19.02 13.68
N GLY A 698 -34.56 -17.99 13.15
CA GLY A 698 -34.42 -16.60 13.61
C GLY A 698 -33.31 -15.80 12.93
N LEU A 699 -32.46 -16.42 12.11
CA LEU A 699 -31.44 -15.72 11.33
C LEU A 699 -32.08 -15.02 10.11
N ALA A 700 -32.13 -13.70 10.15
CA ALA A 700 -32.67 -12.87 9.08
C ALA A 700 -31.84 -12.98 7.79
N THR A 701 -32.53 -13.17 6.67
CA THR A 701 -31.94 -13.15 5.33
C THR A 701 -32.69 -12.17 4.43
N ASN A 702 -31.99 -11.57 3.47
CA ASN A 702 -32.62 -10.75 2.45
C ASN A 702 -33.31 -11.61 1.37
N ARG A 703 -33.96 -10.97 0.39
CA ARG A 703 -34.68 -11.67 -0.70
C ARG A 703 -33.82 -12.58 -1.59
N TRP A 704 -32.49 -12.44 -1.53
CA TRP A 704 -31.53 -13.24 -2.29
C TRP A 704 -30.89 -14.36 -1.45
N GLY A 705 -31.34 -14.53 -0.20
CA GLY A 705 -30.85 -15.56 0.72
C GLY A 705 -29.54 -15.19 1.42
N ASN A 706 -29.00 -13.98 1.23
CA ASN A 706 -27.84 -13.50 1.98
C ASN A 706 -28.23 -13.17 3.43
N ILE A 707 -27.31 -13.40 4.36
CA ILE A 707 -27.51 -13.06 5.78
C ILE A 707 -27.55 -11.54 5.93
N VAL A 708 -28.52 -11.04 6.70
CA VAL A 708 -28.58 -9.63 7.07
C VAL A 708 -27.67 -9.41 8.27
N ALA A 709 -26.67 -8.54 8.10
CA ALA A 709 -25.77 -8.08 9.14
C ALA A 709 -25.58 -6.56 9.01
N ASP A 710 -25.28 -5.87 10.11
CA ASP A 710 -25.02 -4.43 10.08
C ASP A 710 -23.65 -4.09 9.48
N ASP A 711 -23.50 -2.91 8.90
CA ASP A 711 -22.27 -2.52 8.20
C ASP A 711 -21.09 -2.21 9.14
N THR A 712 -21.38 -1.78 10.37
CA THR A 712 -20.39 -1.31 11.35
C THR A 712 -19.71 -2.48 12.06
N TRP A 713 -20.50 -3.37 12.65
CA TRP A 713 -20.04 -4.46 13.51
C TRP A 713 -20.22 -5.84 12.89
N GLN A 714 -20.96 -5.95 11.78
CA GLN A 714 -21.29 -7.23 11.15
C GLN A 714 -22.11 -8.17 12.05
N ALA A 715 -22.84 -7.61 13.02
CA ALA A 715 -23.77 -8.27 13.90
C ALA A 715 -25.04 -8.67 13.14
N THR A 716 -25.55 -9.88 13.41
CA THR A 716 -26.76 -10.39 12.74
C THR A 716 -28.02 -10.09 13.56
N SER A 717 -29.11 -10.80 13.29
CA SER A 717 -30.33 -10.78 14.12
C SER A 717 -30.21 -11.61 15.40
N ILE A 718 -29.18 -12.45 15.52
CA ILE A 718 -28.99 -13.36 16.67
C ILE A 718 -27.83 -12.86 17.54
N PRO A 719 -28.04 -12.60 18.84
CA PRO A 719 -26.98 -12.21 19.77
C PRO A 719 -25.80 -13.17 19.77
N GLY A 720 -24.58 -12.63 19.67
CA GLY A 720 -23.35 -13.42 19.61
C GLY A 720 -23.06 -14.08 18.25
N VAL A 721 -23.93 -13.88 17.25
CA VAL A 721 -23.70 -14.36 15.87
C VAL A 721 -23.44 -13.18 14.95
N PHE A 722 -22.31 -13.26 14.26
CA PHE A 722 -21.82 -12.27 13.30
C PHE A 722 -21.70 -12.91 11.92
N ALA A 723 -21.78 -12.13 10.85
CA ALA A 723 -21.61 -12.64 9.49
C ALA A 723 -20.93 -11.59 8.60
N GLY A 724 -20.03 -12.02 7.72
CA GLY A 724 -19.27 -11.09 6.89
C GLY A 724 -18.71 -11.70 5.60
N GLY A 725 -18.37 -10.83 4.66
CA GLY A 725 -17.93 -11.20 3.31
C GLY A 725 -19.09 -11.58 2.40
N ASP A 726 -18.82 -12.41 1.39
CA ASP A 726 -19.76 -12.67 0.30
C ASP A 726 -21.10 -13.28 0.75
N ILE A 727 -21.18 -13.88 1.94
CA ILE A 727 -22.46 -14.38 2.49
C ILE A 727 -23.44 -13.24 2.84
N VAL A 728 -22.93 -12.03 3.12
CA VAL A 728 -23.71 -10.81 3.40
C VAL A 728 -23.90 -9.99 2.13
N THR A 729 -22.80 -9.66 1.44
CA THR A 729 -22.84 -8.72 0.30
C THR A 729 -23.22 -9.35 -1.03
N GLY A 730 -23.19 -10.68 -1.13
CA GLY A 730 -23.06 -11.38 -2.42
C GLY A 730 -21.62 -11.31 -2.94
N GLY A 731 -21.35 -12.00 -4.06
CA GLY A 731 -20.01 -12.11 -4.63
C GLY A 731 -19.32 -10.75 -4.83
N ALA A 732 -18.21 -10.53 -4.14
CA ALA A 732 -17.49 -9.26 -4.09
C ALA A 732 -15.99 -9.45 -4.42
N THR A 733 -15.10 -8.89 -3.59
CA THR A 733 -13.63 -9.03 -3.74
C THR A 733 -13.02 -9.58 -2.46
N VAL A 734 -11.88 -10.27 -2.60
CA VAL A 734 -11.14 -10.87 -1.47
C VAL A 734 -10.91 -9.86 -0.34
N ILE A 735 -10.51 -8.63 -0.66
CA ILE A 735 -10.19 -7.61 0.33
C ILE A 735 -11.42 -7.01 1.01
N LEU A 736 -12.57 -6.95 0.32
CA LEU A 736 -13.84 -6.55 0.95
C LEU A 736 -14.30 -7.60 1.96
N ALA A 737 -14.14 -8.89 1.61
CA ALA A 737 -14.43 -9.99 2.51
C ALA A 737 -13.52 -9.95 3.74
N MET A 738 -12.22 -9.69 3.57
CA MET A 738 -11.30 -9.49 4.69
C MET A 738 -11.71 -8.31 5.57
N GLY A 739 -12.03 -7.16 4.98
CA GLY A 739 -12.50 -5.97 5.71
C GLY A 739 -13.74 -6.25 6.55
N ALA A 740 -14.72 -7.00 6.01
CA ALA A 740 -15.87 -7.45 6.78
C ALA A 740 -15.47 -8.38 7.94
N GLY A 741 -14.56 -9.32 7.72
CA GLY A 741 -14.02 -10.18 8.78
C GLY A 741 -13.36 -9.41 9.93
N ARG A 742 -12.61 -8.34 9.61
CA ARG A 742 -11.98 -7.47 10.62
C ARG A 742 -13.00 -6.66 11.43
N ARG A 743 -14.00 -6.09 10.77
CA ARG A 743 -15.12 -5.40 11.47
C ARG A 743 -15.88 -6.36 12.39
N ALA A 744 -16.12 -7.58 11.93
CA ALA A 744 -16.72 -8.63 12.74
C ALA A 744 -15.85 -9.02 13.94
N ALA A 745 -14.52 -9.12 13.78
CA ALA A 745 -13.62 -9.39 14.91
C ALA A 745 -13.71 -8.30 16.00
N ALA A 746 -13.72 -7.03 15.62
CA ALA A 746 -13.91 -5.92 16.55
C ALA A 746 -15.30 -5.96 17.22
N GLY A 747 -16.35 -6.31 16.48
CA GLY A 747 -17.70 -6.50 17.02
C GLY A 747 -17.78 -7.65 18.02
N ILE A 748 -17.10 -8.77 17.74
CA ILE A 748 -17.01 -9.93 18.62
C ILE A 748 -16.24 -9.57 19.89
N GLU A 749 -15.09 -8.89 19.78
CA GLU A 749 -14.33 -8.44 20.95
C GLU A 749 -15.17 -7.55 21.88
N ARG A 750 -15.93 -6.60 21.30
CA ARG A 750 -16.88 -5.77 22.04
C ARG A 750 -17.97 -6.60 22.70
N TRP A 751 -18.54 -7.57 21.99
CA TRP A 751 -19.55 -8.49 22.53
C TRP A 751 -19.01 -9.31 23.71
N LEU A 752 -17.82 -9.90 23.58
CA LEU A 752 -17.22 -10.74 24.63
C LEU A 752 -16.89 -9.93 25.89
N THR A 753 -16.49 -8.66 25.71
CA THR A 753 -16.14 -7.75 26.80
C THR A 753 -17.37 -7.17 27.50
N THR A 754 -18.39 -6.76 26.75
CA THR A 754 -19.55 -6.01 27.30
C THR A 754 -20.79 -6.87 27.54
N ARG A 755 -20.93 -7.99 26.82
CA ARG A 755 -22.11 -8.86 26.78
C ARG A 755 -23.44 -8.11 26.52
N HIS A 756 -23.36 -6.99 25.81
CA HIS A 756 -24.52 -6.16 25.45
C HIS A 756 -24.94 -6.38 23.99
N TRP A 757 -26.26 -6.47 23.75
CA TRP A 757 -26.85 -6.60 22.42
C TRP A 757 -28.15 -5.80 22.30
N PRO A 758 -28.38 -5.04 21.22
CA PRO A 758 -27.50 -4.81 20.06
C PRO A 758 -26.23 -4.03 20.43
N LEU A 759 -25.19 -4.14 19.61
CA LEU A 759 -23.98 -3.32 19.78
C LEU A 759 -24.35 -1.84 19.50
N SER A 760 -23.99 -0.92 20.40
CA SER A 760 -24.31 0.52 20.26
C SER A 760 -23.84 1.11 18.93
N GLU A 761 -24.57 2.13 18.45
CA GLU A 761 -24.35 2.77 17.14
C GLU A 761 -23.01 3.52 17.03
N GLU A 762 -22.36 3.91 18.13
CA GLU A 762 -21.02 4.50 18.10
C GLU A 762 -19.95 3.59 18.70
N PRO A 763 -18.82 3.37 18.00
CA PRO A 763 -17.62 2.78 18.60
C PRO A 763 -17.05 3.75 19.65
N PRO A 764 -16.50 3.27 20.77
CA PRO A 764 -15.56 4.08 21.55
C PRO A 764 -14.41 4.44 20.62
N ALA A 765 -14.06 5.72 20.57
CA ALA A 765 -12.92 6.17 19.79
C ALA A 765 -11.71 5.28 20.13
N PRO A 766 -10.98 4.76 19.11
CA PRO A 766 -9.76 4.01 19.38
C PRO A 766 -8.83 4.85 20.25
N PRO A 767 -7.97 4.24 21.08
CA PRO A 767 -6.87 4.97 21.68
C PRO A 767 -5.95 5.40 20.54
N VAL A 768 -6.25 6.53 19.92
CA VAL A 768 -5.32 7.24 19.08
C VAL A 768 -4.21 7.65 20.03
N ALA A 769 -2.99 7.21 19.71
CA ALA A 769 -1.78 7.72 20.33
C ALA A 769 -1.96 9.23 20.55
N ALA A 770 -1.91 9.65 21.80
CA ALA A 770 -2.24 11.00 22.26
C ALA A 770 -1.22 12.06 21.79
N GLU A 771 -0.54 11.83 20.68
CA GLU A 771 0.43 12.75 20.11
C GLU A 771 0.15 12.89 18.62
N VAL A 772 -0.50 14.01 18.31
CA VAL A 772 -0.59 14.75 17.03
C VAL A 772 -2.06 15.03 16.74
N LEU A 773 -2.59 16.05 17.41
CA LEU A 773 -3.62 16.99 16.92
C LEU A 773 -4.06 18.00 17.99
N ALA A 774 -3.31 18.17 19.09
CA ALA A 774 -3.42 19.37 19.90
C ALA A 774 -2.79 20.55 19.14
N GLY A 775 -3.63 21.45 18.63
CA GLY A 775 -3.19 22.77 18.17
C GLY A 775 -3.44 23.06 16.70
N HIS A 776 -4.70 23.17 16.29
CA HIS A 776 -5.04 24.01 15.15
C HIS A 776 -5.78 25.24 15.63
N SER A 777 -4.99 26.30 15.80
CA SER A 777 -5.49 27.65 15.87
C SER A 777 -5.65 28.19 14.44
N CYS A 778 -6.75 28.87 14.14
CA CYS A 778 -7.02 29.38 12.79
C CYS A 778 -5.85 30.25 12.26
N PRO A 779 -5.36 30.09 11.01
CA PRO A 779 -4.11 30.69 10.54
C PRO A 779 -4.06 32.22 10.59
N LYS A 780 -5.24 32.88 10.59
CA LYS A 780 -5.40 34.33 10.60
C LYS A 780 -5.59 34.93 12.00
N CYS A 781 -6.36 34.28 12.88
CA CYS A 781 -6.70 34.84 14.21
C CYS A 781 -6.20 34.03 15.42
N LYS A 782 -5.56 32.87 15.20
CA LYS A 782 -4.90 32.05 16.22
C LYS A 782 -5.79 31.60 17.40
N ARG A 783 -7.12 31.55 17.24
CA ARG A 783 -8.01 30.86 18.21
C ARG A 783 -8.16 29.36 17.89
N PRO A 784 -8.24 28.48 18.91
CA PRO A 784 -8.56 27.06 18.73
C PRO A 784 -9.95 26.91 18.12
N VAL A 785 -10.13 25.87 17.31
CA VAL A 785 -11.41 25.52 16.67
C VAL A 785 -11.95 24.32 17.45
N ASP A 786 -13.05 24.49 18.19
CA ASP A 786 -13.66 23.41 19.00
C ASP A 786 -14.62 22.55 18.17
N ASP A 787 -14.58 21.25 18.43
CA ASP A 787 -15.47 20.20 17.93
C ASP A 787 -16.70 20.10 18.85
N GLU A 788 -17.89 20.37 18.31
CA GLU A 788 -19.18 19.72 18.61
C GLU A 788 -20.30 20.47 17.88
N ALA A 789 -21.17 19.73 17.16
CA ALA A 789 -22.36 20.22 16.46
C ALA A 789 -22.15 21.11 15.20
N GLY A 790 -21.57 20.55 14.13
CA GLY A 790 -21.98 20.84 12.75
C GLY A 790 -21.88 22.27 12.18
N ALA A 791 -21.37 23.27 12.91
CA ALA A 791 -21.21 24.63 12.42
C ALA A 791 -19.73 24.97 12.23
N TYR A 792 -19.23 24.80 11.00
CA TYR A 792 -17.90 25.26 10.61
C TYR A 792 -17.88 26.79 10.48
N ILE A 793 -17.31 27.51 11.44
CA ILE A 793 -17.06 28.96 11.31
C ILE A 793 -15.62 29.31 11.75
N CYS A 794 -14.81 29.93 10.87
CA CYS A 794 -13.62 30.71 11.28
C CYS A 794 -13.52 32.09 10.59
N CYS A 795 -13.20 33.10 11.41
CA CYS A 795 -12.65 34.45 11.15
C CYS A 795 -13.26 35.29 10.01
N ALA A 796 -14.59 35.32 9.93
CA ALA A 796 -15.40 36.54 9.79
C ALA A 796 -16.91 36.23 9.76
N ASP A 797 -17.37 35.09 10.30
CA ASP A 797 -18.78 34.64 10.24
C ASP A 797 -19.43 34.64 8.83
N ALA A 798 -18.63 34.68 7.76
CA ALA A 798 -19.13 34.74 6.40
C ALA A 798 -19.28 33.33 5.80
N LEU A 799 -20.53 32.88 5.65
CA LEU A 799 -20.90 31.78 4.75
C LEU A 799 -20.53 32.18 3.32
N LEU A 800 -19.72 31.35 2.64
CA LEU A 800 -19.45 31.54 1.22
C LEU A 800 -20.63 30.97 0.42
N THR A 801 -21.18 31.80 -0.46
CA THR A 801 -22.26 31.43 -1.37
C THR A 801 -21.67 31.09 -2.73
N TRP A 802 -22.05 29.95 -3.31
CA TRP A 802 -21.60 29.47 -4.61
C TRP A 802 -22.77 29.35 -5.55
N SER A 803 -22.73 30.01 -6.71
CA SER A 803 -23.72 29.82 -7.76
C SER A 803 -23.18 28.93 -8.88
N CYS A 804 -24.02 28.06 -9.42
CA CYS A 804 -23.67 27.31 -10.63
C CYS A 804 -23.87 28.17 -11.87
N THR A 805 -22.88 28.26 -12.75
CA THR A 805 -23.00 29.01 -14.01
C THR A 805 -24.07 28.45 -14.95
N ASP A 806 -24.38 27.16 -14.82
CA ASP A 806 -25.19 26.42 -15.79
C ASP A 806 -26.64 26.29 -15.31
N CYS A 807 -26.86 25.77 -14.09
CA CYS A 807 -28.21 25.61 -13.54
C CYS A 807 -28.63 26.73 -12.57
N ARG A 808 -27.74 27.70 -12.30
CA ARG A 808 -27.97 28.84 -11.38
C ARG A 808 -28.25 28.47 -9.92
N LYS A 809 -28.22 27.19 -9.57
CA LYS A 809 -28.36 26.73 -8.19
C LYS A 809 -27.31 27.35 -7.28
N VAL A 810 -27.76 27.78 -6.11
CA VAL A 810 -26.92 28.40 -5.09
C VAL A 810 -26.67 27.43 -3.92
N TYR A 811 -25.44 27.41 -3.42
CA TYR A 811 -24.99 26.59 -2.31
C TYR A 811 -24.32 27.46 -1.25
N GLU A 812 -24.58 27.23 0.03
CA GLU A 812 -23.91 27.92 1.13
C GLU A 812 -22.95 26.96 1.87
N GLY A 813 -21.69 27.37 2.07
CA GLY A 813 -20.67 26.56 2.74
C GLY A 813 -19.31 26.56 2.03
N PHE A 814 -18.43 25.62 2.37
CA PHE A 814 -17.15 25.46 1.64
C PHE A 814 -17.35 24.64 0.35
N ALA A 815 -16.59 24.95 -0.70
CA ALA A 815 -16.74 24.31 -2.00
C ALA A 815 -16.63 22.77 -1.92
N TYR A 816 -17.68 22.08 -2.41
CA TYR A 816 -17.65 20.65 -2.75
C TYR A 816 -16.47 20.34 -3.70
N PRO A 817 -15.88 19.13 -3.64
CA PRO A 817 -14.43 18.90 -3.75
C PRO A 817 -13.75 19.21 -5.09
N TYR A 818 -14.45 19.76 -6.09
CA TYR A 818 -13.90 20.04 -7.42
C TYR A 818 -14.38 21.35 -8.07
N GLY A 819 -15.16 22.21 -7.39
CA GLY A 819 -15.71 23.43 -8.00
C GLY A 819 -16.79 23.17 -9.07
N LEU A 820 -17.44 22.01 -9.00
CA LEU A 820 -18.53 21.60 -9.90
C LEU A 820 -19.84 21.44 -9.10
N CYS A 821 -20.95 21.79 -9.73
CA CYS A 821 -22.29 21.79 -9.18
C CYS A 821 -22.79 20.35 -9.02
N PRO A 822 -23.14 19.90 -7.80
CA PRO A 822 -23.60 18.52 -7.58
C PRO A 822 -24.93 18.21 -8.28
N ALA A 823 -25.76 19.22 -8.58
CA ALA A 823 -27.02 19.02 -9.28
C ALA A 823 -26.87 18.78 -10.80
N CYS A 824 -25.97 19.52 -11.48
CA CYS A 824 -25.88 19.48 -12.95
C CYS A 824 -24.47 19.25 -13.51
N GLY A 825 -23.44 19.17 -12.67
CA GLY A 825 -22.03 19.05 -13.07
C GLY A 825 -21.38 20.33 -13.61
N GLY A 826 -22.12 21.45 -13.65
CA GLY A 826 -21.63 22.75 -14.15
C GLY A 826 -20.65 23.45 -13.20
N THR A 827 -20.01 24.54 -13.62
CA THR A 827 -18.99 25.20 -12.78
C THR A 827 -19.61 26.01 -11.64
N LEU A 828 -19.03 25.94 -10.43
CA LEU A 828 -19.42 26.76 -9.28
C LEU A 828 -18.54 28.00 -9.18
N THR A 829 -19.18 29.17 -9.09
CA THR A 829 -18.53 30.46 -8.88
C THR A 829 -18.90 31.01 -7.51
N ALA A 830 -17.89 31.46 -6.74
CA ALA A 830 -18.14 32.13 -5.47
C ALA A 830 -18.76 33.50 -5.73
N GLU A 831 -19.91 33.77 -5.13
CA GLU A 831 -20.61 35.04 -5.21
C GLU A 831 -20.44 35.85 -3.92
N HIS A 832 -20.58 37.17 -4.03
CA HIS A 832 -20.95 38.02 -2.90
C HIS A 832 -22.47 38.08 -2.88
N THR A 833 -23.09 37.84 -1.72
CA THR A 833 -24.54 37.89 -1.52
C THR A 833 -25.11 39.13 -2.22
N PRO A 834 -25.97 38.97 -3.25
CA PRO A 834 -26.60 40.12 -3.89
C PRO A 834 -27.48 40.83 -2.87
N THR A 835 -27.33 42.14 -2.69
CA THR A 835 -28.28 42.91 -1.90
C THR A 835 -29.54 43.15 -2.76
N ALA A 836 -30.60 42.39 -2.48
CA ALA A 836 -31.90 42.52 -3.14
C ALA A 836 -32.62 43.81 -2.66
N GLU A 837 -32.12 44.99 -3.08
CA GLU A 837 -32.62 46.28 -2.61
C GLU A 837 -33.73 46.88 -3.49
N GLY A 838 -33.94 46.36 -4.70
CA GLY A 838 -34.98 46.84 -5.64
C GLY A 838 -36.39 46.35 -5.27
N ALA A 839 -37.40 47.19 -5.53
CA ALA A 839 -38.81 46.87 -5.22
C ALA A 839 -39.30 45.56 -5.89
N ASP A 840 -38.85 45.28 -7.11
CA ASP A 840 -39.20 44.05 -7.84
C ASP A 840 -38.48 42.80 -7.29
N ALA A 841 -37.24 42.95 -6.82
CA ALA A 841 -36.52 41.87 -6.14
C ALA A 841 -37.12 41.54 -4.76
N GLN A 842 -37.54 42.56 -4.01
CA GLN A 842 -38.26 42.39 -2.75
C GLN A 842 -39.64 41.73 -2.95
N ALA A 843 -40.31 42.01 -4.07
CA ALA A 843 -41.54 41.32 -4.44
C ALA A 843 -41.29 39.82 -4.75
N ALA A 844 -40.20 39.50 -5.45
CA ALA A 844 -39.79 38.12 -5.75
C ALA A 844 -39.54 37.31 -4.46
N VAL A 845 -38.75 37.86 -3.53
CA VAL A 845 -38.48 37.21 -2.24
C VAL A 845 -39.74 37.07 -1.41
N ARG A 846 -40.63 38.08 -1.39
CA ARG A 846 -41.92 37.98 -0.71
C ARG A 846 -42.77 36.84 -1.28
N HIS A 847 -42.86 36.72 -2.60
CA HIS A 847 -43.61 35.64 -3.23
C HIS A 847 -43.01 34.26 -2.94
N ALA A 848 -41.69 34.12 -2.88
CA ALA A 848 -41.04 32.89 -2.41
C ALA A 848 -41.41 32.55 -0.97
N MET A 849 -41.36 33.51 -0.05
CA MET A 849 -41.79 33.28 1.34
C MET A 849 -43.28 32.92 1.43
N GLU A 850 -44.14 33.55 0.63
CA GLU A 850 -45.58 33.22 0.59
C GLU A 850 -45.83 31.81 0.05
N ILE A 851 -45.07 31.37 -0.94
CA ILE A 851 -45.14 30.02 -1.51
C ILE A 851 -44.66 29.00 -0.47
N GLU A 852 -43.52 29.20 0.16
CA GLU A 852 -42.95 28.30 1.18
C GLU A 852 -43.84 28.23 2.44
N LEU A 853 -44.45 29.34 2.87
CA LEU A 853 -45.45 29.34 3.94
C LEU A 853 -46.71 28.56 3.53
N GLY A 854 -47.12 28.68 2.26
CA GLY A 854 -48.22 27.92 1.68
C GLY A 854 -47.92 26.42 1.61
N GLY A 855 -46.72 26.05 1.18
CA GLY A 855 -46.17 24.71 1.11
C GLY A 855 -46.10 24.09 2.50
N MET A 856 -45.45 24.75 3.46
CA MET A 856 -45.37 24.31 4.86
C MET A 856 -46.76 24.04 5.48
N ALA A 857 -47.74 24.91 5.24
CA ALA A 857 -49.11 24.73 5.72
C ALA A 857 -49.85 23.60 4.99
N PHE A 858 -49.64 23.44 3.69
CA PHE A 858 -50.19 22.35 2.91
C PHE A 858 -49.61 20.99 3.35
N TYR A 859 -48.29 20.90 3.49
CA TYR A 859 -47.60 19.69 3.94
C TYR A 859 -47.97 19.33 5.37
N GLY A 860 -48.05 20.31 6.30
CA GLY A 860 -48.51 20.06 7.66
C GLY A 860 -49.93 19.49 7.73
N ARG A 861 -50.84 19.94 6.86
CA ARG A 861 -52.19 19.36 6.77
C ARG A 861 -52.16 17.95 6.17
N GLY A 862 -51.37 17.69 5.14
CA GLY A 862 -51.25 16.34 4.59
C GLY A 862 -50.61 15.36 5.58
N ALA A 863 -49.64 15.80 6.38
CA ALA A 863 -49.02 15.00 7.45
C ALA A 863 -50.04 14.57 8.52
N THR A 864 -51.05 15.39 8.78
CA THR A 864 -52.08 15.13 9.80
C THR A 864 -53.32 14.42 9.26
N ARG A 865 -53.68 14.63 7.98
CA ARG A 865 -54.94 14.14 7.39
C ARG A 865 -54.78 12.97 6.40
N ALA A 866 -53.58 12.70 5.89
CA ALA A 866 -53.39 11.59 4.95
C ALA A 866 -53.66 10.23 5.64
N SER A 867 -54.35 9.35 4.92
CA SER A 867 -54.72 8.01 5.40
C SER A 867 -53.57 6.98 5.31
N ASP A 868 -52.54 7.23 4.49
CA ASP A 868 -51.34 6.37 4.33
C ASP A 868 -50.17 6.90 5.17
N ASP A 869 -49.64 6.06 6.06
CA ASP A 869 -48.56 6.40 7.00
C ASP A 869 -47.28 6.86 6.30
N ARG A 870 -46.97 6.31 5.12
CA ARG A 870 -45.80 6.72 4.33
C ARG A 870 -45.97 8.13 3.80
N VAL A 871 -47.20 8.48 3.42
CA VAL A 871 -47.53 9.84 2.97
C VAL A 871 -47.52 10.81 4.15
N ARG A 872 -47.97 10.38 5.33
CA ARG A 872 -47.88 11.19 6.56
C ARG A 872 -46.42 11.53 6.90
N HIS A 873 -45.53 10.54 6.86
CA HIS A 873 -44.10 10.75 7.10
C HIS A 873 -43.46 11.63 6.03
N LEU A 874 -43.70 11.36 4.74
CA LEU A 874 -43.20 12.19 3.64
C LEU A 874 -43.60 13.65 3.81
N PHE A 875 -44.88 13.92 4.11
CA PHE A 875 -45.39 15.28 4.28
C PHE A 875 -44.86 15.94 5.56
N ALA A 876 -44.56 15.19 6.61
CA ALA A 876 -43.90 15.72 7.79
C ALA A 876 -42.46 16.17 7.48
N SER A 877 -41.70 15.34 6.74
CA SER A 877 -40.34 15.67 6.30
C SER A 877 -40.32 16.87 5.35
N LEU A 878 -41.28 16.96 4.43
CA LEU A 878 -41.40 18.12 3.52
C LEU A 878 -41.77 19.39 4.27
N ARG A 879 -42.66 19.32 5.27
CA ARG A 879 -42.93 20.47 6.14
C ARG A 879 -41.67 20.97 6.85
N GLU A 880 -40.84 20.06 7.35
CA GLU A 880 -39.56 20.43 7.98
C GLU A 880 -38.57 21.05 6.98
N MET A 881 -38.58 20.59 5.73
CA MET A 881 -37.79 21.15 4.64
C MET A 881 -38.19 22.61 4.33
N GLU A 882 -39.47 22.88 4.13
CA GLU A 882 -39.99 24.25 3.91
C GLU A 882 -39.70 25.18 5.10
N ALA A 883 -39.80 24.65 6.32
CA ALA A 883 -39.42 25.41 7.52
C ALA A 883 -37.93 25.79 7.51
N GLY A 884 -37.06 24.87 7.06
CA GLY A 884 -35.64 25.13 6.85
C GLY A 884 -35.37 26.15 5.73
N HIS A 885 -36.16 26.11 4.66
CA HIS A 885 -36.08 27.08 3.56
C HIS A 885 -36.49 28.48 4.00
N LEU A 886 -37.57 28.63 4.77
CA LEU A 886 -37.97 29.91 5.36
C LEU A 886 -36.87 30.52 6.24
N VAL A 887 -36.20 29.70 7.05
CA VAL A 887 -35.02 30.15 7.84
C VAL A 887 -33.87 30.59 6.93
N THR A 888 -33.66 29.89 5.82
CA THR A 888 -32.60 30.21 4.85
C THR A 888 -32.91 31.51 4.11
N LEU A 889 -34.12 31.68 3.58
CA LEU A 889 -34.58 32.90 2.91
C LEU A 889 -34.54 34.11 3.86
N SER A 890 -34.99 33.92 5.10
CA SER A 890 -34.94 34.94 6.15
C SER A 890 -33.52 35.41 6.44
N ARG A 891 -32.58 34.46 6.57
CA ARG A 891 -31.16 34.77 6.78
C ARG A 891 -30.55 35.45 5.56
N ARG A 892 -30.80 34.92 4.37
CA ARG A 892 -30.19 35.36 3.11
C ARG A 892 -30.65 36.74 2.67
N TYR A 893 -31.89 37.10 2.95
CA TYR A 893 -32.49 38.39 2.54
C TYR A 893 -32.84 39.32 3.71
N HIS A 894 -32.43 38.97 4.93
CA HIS A 894 -32.63 39.75 6.16
C HIS A 894 -34.10 40.15 6.42
N LEU A 895 -35.02 39.21 6.20
CA LEU A 895 -36.46 39.40 6.40
C LEU A 895 -36.95 38.61 7.62
N ASP A 896 -37.77 39.23 8.48
CA ASP A 896 -38.40 38.52 9.59
C ASP A 896 -39.48 37.55 9.07
N VAL A 897 -39.38 36.26 9.44
CA VAL A 897 -40.44 35.28 9.19
C VAL A 897 -41.54 35.49 10.23
N ALA A 898 -42.78 35.70 9.77
CA ALA A 898 -43.92 35.74 10.68
C ALA A 898 -44.07 34.38 11.39
N SER A 899 -44.29 34.39 12.71
CA SER A 899 -44.55 33.16 13.48
C SER A 899 -45.80 32.43 12.97
N ASP A 900 -45.81 31.09 13.08
CA ASP A 900 -46.88 30.13 12.72
C ASP A 900 -48.33 30.52 13.10
N ALA A 901 -48.53 31.54 13.92
CA ALA A 901 -49.79 31.96 14.54
C ALA A 901 -50.85 32.59 13.61
N GLY A 902 -50.76 32.46 12.28
CA GLY A 902 -51.64 33.20 11.36
C GLY A 902 -51.97 32.57 10.01
N VAL A 903 -51.52 31.36 9.68
CA VAL A 903 -51.89 30.76 8.39
C VAL A 903 -53.33 30.26 8.47
N ALA A 904 -54.25 31.03 7.87
CA ALA A 904 -55.69 30.86 7.98
C ALA A 904 -56.17 29.42 7.72
N ASP A 905 -56.92 28.88 8.68
CA ASP A 905 -57.62 27.58 8.67
C ASP A 905 -58.75 27.47 7.60
N GLY A 906 -58.77 28.36 6.60
CA GLY A 906 -59.94 28.63 5.75
C GLY A 906 -59.92 28.04 4.34
N ILE A 907 -58.84 27.40 3.87
CA ILE A 907 -58.73 26.92 2.48
C ILE A 907 -58.78 25.39 2.43
N SER A 908 -59.83 24.84 1.81
CA SER A 908 -60.02 23.39 1.66
C SER A 908 -59.09 22.80 0.58
N PRO A 909 -58.49 21.61 0.77
CA PRO A 909 -57.74 20.91 -0.27
C PRO A 909 -58.50 20.73 -1.59
N SER A 910 -59.84 20.66 -1.54
CA SER A 910 -60.68 20.63 -2.74
C SER A 910 -60.68 21.95 -3.53
N GLN A 911 -60.53 23.09 -2.86
CA GLN A 911 -60.35 24.39 -3.53
C GLN A 911 -58.94 24.53 -4.11
N ILE A 912 -57.93 23.96 -3.43
CA ILE A 912 -56.54 23.91 -3.91
C ILE A 912 -56.42 23.01 -5.14
N ALA A 913 -57.12 21.87 -5.16
CA ALA A 913 -57.16 20.96 -6.31
C ALA A 913 -57.74 21.62 -7.57
N VAL A 914 -58.83 22.40 -7.41
CA VAL A 914 -59.39 23.22 -8.49
C VAL A 914 -58.40 24.29 -8.96
N TYR A 915 -57.72 24.97 -8.02
CA TYR A 915 -56.70 25.95 -8.38
C TYR A 915 -55.52 25.31 -9.12
N ALA A 916 -55.05 24.14 -8.69
CA ALA A 916 -53.94 23.39 -9.28
C ALA A 916 -54.31 22.68 -10.60
N GLY A 917 -55.60 22.59 -10.95
CA GLY A 917 -56.09 21.91 -12.15
C GLY A 917 -56.04 20.38 -12.06
N VAL A 918 -56.15 19.84 -10.85
CA VAL A 918 -56.08 18.40 -10.58
C VAL A 918 -57.45 17.90 -10.09
N ASP A 919 -57.99 16.89 -10.76
CA ASP A 919 -59.29 16.29 -10.40
C ASP A 919 -59.04 15.10 -9.46
N ALA A 920 -59.00 15.34 -8.15
CA ALA A 920 -58.66 14.30 -7.18
C ALA A 920 -59.39 14.45 -5.82
N PRO A 921 -59.87 13.36 -5.20
CA PRO A 921 -60.41 13.37 -3.85
C PRO A 921 -59.30 13.61 -2.82
N ALA A 922 -59.56 14.50 -1.86
CA ALA A 922 -58.58 15.08 -0.94
C ALA A 922 -57.99 14.11 0.12
N ASP A 923 -58.39 12.84 0.13
CA ASP A 923 -58.12 11.91 1.23
C ASP A 923 -57.33 10.64 0.80
N ASP A 924 -56.98 10.53 -0.49
CA ASP A 924 -56.12 9.47 -1.03
C ASP A 924 -54.64 9.93 -1.02
N GLY A 925 -53.76 9.12 -0.42
CA GLY A 925 -52.34 9.44 -0.25
C GLY A 925 -51.62 9.71 -1.58
N VAL A 926 -51.95 8.98 -2.64
CA VAL A 926 -51.37 9.19 -3.97
C VAL A 926 -51.91 10.48 -4.61
N ALA A 927 -53.19 10.80 -4.41
CA ALA A 927 -53.79 12.04 -4.86
C ALA A 927 -53.17 13.27 -4.20
N LEU A 928 -52.88 13.20 -2.90
CA LEU A 928 -52.23 14.29 -2.15
C LEU A 928 -50.81 14.56 -2.65
N VAL A 929 -50.01 13.52 -2.91
CA VAL A 929 -48.66 13.70 -3.47
C VAL A 929 -48.72 14.24 -4.91
N LYS A 930 -49.70 13.82 -5.72
CA LYS A 930 -49.92 14.40 -7.06
C LYS A 930 -50.27 15.89 -6.99
N LEU A 931 -51.07 16.28 -6.00
CA LEU A 931 -51.41 17.68 -5.77
C LEU A 931 -50.18 18.49 -5.35
N ALA A 932 -49.32 17.94 -4.48
CA ALA A 932 -48.04 18.55 -4.13
C ALA A 932 -47.16 18.81 -5.37
N VAL A 933 -46.95 17.79 -6.21
CA VAL A 933 -46.18 17.93 -7.46
C VAL A 933 -46.75 19.02 -8.37
N ALA A 934 -48.09 19.17 -8.42
CA ALA A 934 -48.73 20.17 -9.25
C ALA A 934 -48.56 21.60 -8.72
N LEU A 935 -48.51 21.77 -7.39
CA LEU A 935 -48.26 23.06 -6.75
C LEU A 935 -46.83 23.53 -7.01
N GLU A 936 -45.82 22.68 -6.81
CA GLU A 936 -44.41 23.06 -7.05
C GLU A 936 -44.12 23.32 -8.53
N LYS A 937 -44.76 22.55 -9.43
CA LYS A 937 -44.67 22.85 -10.87
C LYS A 937 -45.24 24.21 -11.22
N ARG A 938 -46.27 24.67 -10.52
CA ARG A 938 -46.85 26.00 -10.72
C ARG A 938 -46.00 27.10 -10.10
N ALA A 939 -45.45 26.90 -8.91
CA ALA A 939 -44.49 27.82 -8.30
C ALA A 939 -43.28 28.03 -9.22
N ARG A 940 -42.69 26.93 -9.70
CA ARG A 940 -41.63 26.94 -10.71
C ARG A 940 -42.01 27.70 -11.99
N ALA A 941 -43.22 27.47 -12.51
CA ALA A 941 -43.68 28.14 -13.73
C ALA A 941 -43.90 29.65 -13.51
N PHE A 942 -44.41 30.03 -12.33
CA PHE A 942 -44.57 31.43 -11.94
C PHE A 942 -43.22 32.15 -11.91
N PHE A 943 -42.21 31.62 -11.21
CA PHE A 943 -40.90 32.26 -11.13
C PHE A 943 -40.20 32.35 -12.49
N ASN A 944 -40.28 31.30 -13.32
CA ASN A 944 -39.76 31.35 -14.68
C ASN A 944 -40.45 32.43 -15.52
N GLY A 945 -41.79 32.51 -15.47
CA GLY A 945 -42.58 33.46 -16.26
C GLY A 945 -42.37 34.91 -15.84
N GLU A 946 -42.35 35.20 -14.53
CA GLU A 946 -42.08 36.55 -14.03
C GLU A 946 -40.63 36.99 -14.32
N GLY A 947 -39.68 36.05 -14.23
CA GLY A 947 -38.28 36.29 -14.59
C GLY A 947 -38.07 36.73 -16.04
N GLU A 948 -38.92 36.30 -16.98
CA GLU A 948 -38.83 36.68 -18.40
C GLU A 948 -39.11 38.17 -18.67
N ARG A 949 -39.80 38.85 -17.75
CA ARG A 949 -40.12 40.29 -17.85
C ARG A 949 -38.90 41.19 -17.68
N PHE A 950 -37.82 40.64 -17.12
CA PHE A 950 -36.58 41.34 -16.86
C PHE A 950 -35.52 41.01 -17.92
N ALA A 951 -34.59 41.94 -18.15
CA ALA A 951 -33.54 41.76 -19.15
C ALA A 951 -32.64 40.55 -18.81
N PRO A 952 -32.20 39.75 -19.80
CA PRO A 952 -31.26 38.65 -19.59
C PRO A 952 -30.02 39.08 -18.78
N GLY A 953 -29.75 38.41 -17.65
CA GLY A 953 -28.62 38.70 -16.78
C GLY A 953 -28.81 39.87 -15.79
N SER A 954 -29.99 40.49 -15.75
CA SER A 954 -30.33 41.44 -14.67
C SER A 954 -30.39 40.72 -13.31
N PRO A 955 -30.05 41.40 -12.20
CA PRO A 955 -30.12 40.83 -10.86
C PRO A 955 -31.49 40.24 -10.52
N GLU A 956 -32.57 40.91 -10.95
CA GLU A 956 -33.94 40.46 -10.77
C GLU A 956 -34.19 39.16 -11.52
N ARG A 957 -33.76 39.05 -12.78
CA ARG A 957 -33.91 37.82 -13.56
C ARG A 957 -33.10 36.65 -12.98
N VAL A 958 -31.90 36.92 -12.46
CA VAL A 958 -31.07 35.91 -11.83
C VAL A 958 -31.75 35.38 -10.57
N LEU A 959 -32.29 36.26 -9.73
CA LEU A 959 -33.03 35.87 -8.53
C LEU A 959 -34.26 35.00 -8.85
N TYR A 960 -35.07 35.37 -9.85
CA TYR A 960 -36.20 34.56 -10.29
C TYR A 960 -35.79 33.19 -10.84
N GLN A 961 -34.61 33.09 -11.47
CA GLN A 961 -34.06 31.82 -11.95
C GLN A 961 -33.53 30.93 -10.83
N GLU A 962 -32.95 31.52 -9.78
CA GLU A 962 -32.52 30.80 -8.58
C GLU A 962 -33.72 30.17 -7.86
N LEU A 963 -34.75 30.98 -7.58
CA LEU A 963 -35.99 30.52 -6.95
C LEU A 963 -36.68 29.42 -7.78
N ALA A 964 -36.71 29.57 -9.12
CA ALA A 964 -37.23 28.53 -9.99
C ALA A 964 -36.41 27.22 -9.98
N ALA A 965 -35.09 27.29 -9.73
CA ALA A 965 -34.23 26.12 -9.61
C ALA A 965 -34.46 25.38 -8.29
N GLU A 966 -34.71 26.10 -7.19
CA GLU A 966 -35.08 25.52 -5.89
C GLU A 966 -36.42 24.75 -6.00
N GLU A 967 -37.44 25.35 -6.60
CA GLU A 967 -38.73 24.69 -6.85
C GLU A 967 -38.62 23.44 -7.74
N GLN A 968 -37.65 23.43 -8.67
CA GLN A 968 -37.41 22.28 -9.53
C GLN A 968 -36.95 21.05 -8.73
N GLU A 969 -36.24 21.23 -7.62
CA GLU A 969 -35.81 20.12 -6.76
C GLU A 969 -36.97 19.49 -6.01
N HIS A 970 -37.88 20.33 -5.50
CA HIS A 970 -39.11 19.83 -4.87
C HIS A 970 -39.93 19.04 -5.87
N VAL A 971 -40.06 19.52 -7.12
CA VAL A 971 -40.72 18.78 -8.19
C VAL A 971 -40.05 17.43 -8.44
N ASP A 972 -38.73 17.36 -8.52
CA ASP A 972 -38.00 16.13 -8.84
C ASP A 972 -38.07 15.12 -7.69
N LEU A 973 -37.93 15.60 -6.45
CA LEU A 973 -38.09 14.81 -5.23
C LEU A 973 -39.50 14.24 -5.12
N LEU A 974 -40.53 15.10 -5.18
CA LEU A 974 -41.93 14.69 -5.08
C LEU A 974 -42.35 13.77 -6.23
N THR A 975 -41.83 13.98 -7.44
CA THR A 975 -42.09 13.08 -8.59
C THR A 975 -41.46 11.71 -8.36
N THR A 976 -40.26 11.67 -7.78
CA THR A 976 -39.58 10.43 -7.41
C THR A 976 -40.33 9.71 -6.30
N GLU A 977 -40.74 10.42 -5.25
CA GLU A 977 -41.52 9.86 -4.14
C GLU A 977 -42.89 9.36 -4.60
N LEU A 978 -43.57 10.09 -5.48
CA LEU A 978 -44.81 9.64 -6.09
C LEU A 978 -44.62 8.33 -6.86
N ALA A 979 -43.55 8.21 -7.66
CA ALA A 979 -43.26 7.01 -8.41
C ALA A 979 -42.96 5.81 -7.49
N ARG A 980 -42.28 6.04 -6.36
CA ARG A 980 -41.98 5.01 -5.35
C ARG A 980 -43.24 4.59 -4.59
N LEU A 981 -44.07 5.54 -4.20
CA LEU A 981 -45.34 5.29 -3.52
C LEU A 981 -46.29 4.46 -4.38
N VAL A 982 -46.44 4.83 -5.67
CA VAL A 982 -47.23 4.05 -6.65
C VAL A 982 -46.64 2.65 -6.87
N ALA A 983 -45.31 2.51 -6.81
CA ALA A 983 -44.63 1.22 -6.94
C ALA A 983 -44.57 0.40 -5.64
N GLY A 984 -45.18 0.86 -4.54
CA GLY A 984 -45.18 0.18 -3.25
C GLY A 984 -43.80 0.09 -2.58
N LYS A 985 -42.84 0.94 -2.96
CA LYS A 985 -41.48 0.98 -2.41
C LYS A 985 -41.42 1.91 -1.18
N PRO A 986 -40.47 1.70 -0.25
CA PRO A 986 -40.24 2.67 0.83
C PRO A 986 -39.81 4.03 0.27
N GLY A 987 -40.09 5.12 0.98
CA GLY A 987 -39.67 6.48 0.61
C GLY A 987 -38.15 6.64 0.50
N LEU A 988 -37.70 7.76 -0.06
CA LEU A 988 -36.32 8.23 0.05
C LEU A 988 -36.11 9.07 1.32
N LEU A 989 -37.15 9.81 1.73
CA LEU A 989 -37.21 10.59 2.97
C LEU A 989 -37.70 9.78 4.17
#